data_AF-A0A4R8RSM4-F1
#
_entry.id   AF-A0A4R8RSM4-F1
#
_cell.length_a   1.000
_cell.length_b   1.000
_cell.length_c   1.000
_cell.angle_alpha   90.00
_cell.angle_beta   90.00
_cell.angle_gamma   90.00
#
_symmetry.space_group_name_H-M   'P 1'
#
loop_
_entity.id
_entity.type
_entity.pdbx_description
1 polymer ?
#
loop_
_entity_poly.entity_id
_entity_poly.type
_entity_poly.pdbx_seq_one_letter_code
_entity_poly.pdbx_strand_id
1 'polypeptide(L)'
;MAETNTPELLRRPLYVYDLPPEVLTTLSLKSDASIPVEAPPSPPSEERLDSELVGTQACSLCSIGFSSVLDQRSHQKSDWHHYNLKLKLRSANPVSEVDFEKLIGDLDESLSGSDTSDSDGDEDDAGRKETTLTALLKKQANLAEKRSSPTPDEADGEDGTSPRQGKGKPPLVWFTSSVLPQNNYFGVYRAILSGEDLRDETKLVDVIRRKQLEPLSIPRVPKDGPLPTVAYKGPHFFLCMIGGGHFAAMVVSLAPRQNKSSGALNREATVLAHKTFHRYTTRRKQGGSQSANDNAKGAAHSAGSSLRRYNEQALVEDVRDLLKEWKGLLDTSELLFIRATGATNRRTLFGPYEGQVLKHNDTRIRGFPFNTRRATQNELMRSFIELTRLKVREINPEDEVKPKKEDPHPAKASTPKPAKPKLTEEEETALLHTSQIQALIRRSKLPALLAYLKNNDLTPDYQFQPPEQNHHSPTPLLFAAHQNAAPLVLGLLTRGGASPLITNKDGKTAFELAGDRSTRDAFRVARSELGEDKWDWEAASVPAALSKADADKRDEREKKERESKEAERRRAGEERLRTEGPKVDDKRRKAGGLAAAAPMKSAQEKREEEARGLTPEMRMKLDRERRARAAEERLRRMQAGG
;
A
#
# COMPACT_ATOMS: atom_id res chain seq x y z
N MET A 1 14.24 30.29 41.24
CA MET A 1 15.02 29.48 40.28
C MET A 1 14.69 28.03 40.57
N ALA A 2 13.72 27.45 39.85
CA ALA A 2 13.24 26.08 40.06
C ALA A 2 13.64 25.26 38.83
N GLU A 3 14.86 24.72 38.86
CA GLU A 3 15.35 23.77 37.86
C GLU A 3 14.66 22.41 38.05
N THR A 4 13.63 22.20 37.24
CA THR A 4 13.36 20.97 36.47
C THR A 4 14.00 19.65 36.94
N ASN A 5 13.58 19.15 38.11
CA ASN A 5 13.81 17.75 38.47
C ASN A 5 12.77 16.89 37.74
N THR A 6 13.02 16.56 36.47
CA THR A 6 12.24 15.50 35.80
C THR A 6 12.41 14.22 36.61
N PRO A 7 11.32 13.63 37.15
CA PRO A 7 11.43 12.44 37.99
C PRO A 7 12.20 11.36 37.23
N GLU A 8 13.15 10.70 37.90
CA GLU A 8 14.06 9.71 37.30
C GLU A 8 13.30 8.64 36.48
N LEU A 9 12.07 8.36 36.88
CA LEU A 9 11.08 7.50 36.22
C LEU A 9 10.77 7.87 34.76
N LEU A 10 10.84 9.15 34.38
CA LEU A 10 10.57 9.63 33.01
C LEU A 10 11.78 9.55 32.08
N ARG A 11 12.98 9.28 32.61
CA ARG A 11 14.20 9.14 31.81
C ARG A 11 14.22 7.85 30.99
N ARG A 12 13.31 6.91 31.25
CA ARG A 12 13.27 5.56 30.64
C ARG A 12 11.87 5.19 30.15
N PRO A 13 11.76 4.38 29.09
CA PRO A 13 10.46 3.93 28.58
C PRO A 13 9.76 2.99 29.58
N LEU A 14 8.55 3.34 30.00
CA LEU A 14 7.72 2.52 30.88
C LEU A 14 6.90 1.51 30.06
N TYR A 15 6.88 0.26 30.52
CA TYR A 15 6.11 -0.84 29.90
C TYR A 15 4.79 -1.04 30.64
N VAL A 16 3.67 -1.08 29.90
CA VAL A 16 2.31 -1.03 30.47
C VAL A 16 1.96 -2.24 31.36
N TYR A 17 2.50 -3.43 31.08
CA TYR A 17 2.20 -4.65 31.84
C TYR A 17 3.14 -4.90 33.03
N ASP A 18 4.05 -3.96 33.33
CA ASP A 18 4.94 -4.03 34.48
C ASP A 18 5.24 -2.59 34.96
N LEU A 19 4.24 -1.83 35.38
CA LEU A 19 4.44 -0.46 35.84
C LEU A 19 5.04 -0.45 37.26
N PRO A 20 5.94 0.50 37.58
CA PRO A 20 6.42 0.69 38.95
C PRO A 20 5.26 0.91 39.93
N PRO A 21 5.36 0.42 41.18
CA PRO A 21 4.28 0.54 42.17
C PRO A 21 3.89 1.99 42.44
N GLU A 22 4.86 2.91 42.40
CA GLU A 22 4.65 4.36 42.56
C GLU A 22 3.73 4.95 41.49
N VAL A 23 3.79 4.45 40.26
CA VAL A 23 2.92 4.88 39.16
C VAL A 23 1.53 4.25 39.28
N LEU A 24 1.45 2.98 39.71
CA LEU A 24 0.18 2.24 39.82
C LEU A 24 -0.74 2.77 40.93
N THR A 25 -0.17 3.20 42.06
CA THR A 25 -0.94 3.75 43.18
C THR A 25 -1.49 5.15 42.88
N THR A 26 -0.75 5.94 42.10
CA THR A 26 -1.05 7.34 41.83
C THR A 26 -1.84 7.59 40.54
N LEU A 27 -2.08 6.54 39.73
CA LEU A 27 -2.77 6.65 38.45
C LEU A 27 -4.26 7.00 38.63
N SER A 28 -4.73 8.03 37.93
CA SER A 28 -6.14 8.40 37.82
C SER A 28 -6.53 8.72 36.38
N LEU A 29 -7.80 8.51 36.00
CA LEU A 29 -8.29 8.76 34.64
C LEU A 29 -8.48 10.27 34.40
N LYS A 30 -8.07 10.79 33.22
CA LYS A 30 -8.43 12.15 32.77
C LYS A 30 -9.73 12.08 31.96
N SER A 31 -10.84 12.58 32.51
CA SER A 31 -12.19 12.47 31.94
C SER A 31 -12.42 13.28 30.64
N ASP A 32 -11.64 14.34 30.40
CA ASP A 32 -11.98 15.38 29.39
C ASP A 32 -11.07 15.47 28.15
N ALA A 33 -10.15 14.53 27.93
CA ALA A 33 -9.17 14.67 26.83
C ALA A 33 -9.63 14.03 25.49
N SER A 34 -10.43 14.76 24.72
CA SER A 34 -10.50 14.55 23.26
C SER A 34 -9.36 15.31 22.58
N ILE A 35 -8.16 14.72 22.55
CA ILE A 35 -6.99 15.35 21.95
C ILE A 35 -6.82 14.82 20.52
N PRO A 36 -6.85 15.69 19.49
CA PRO A 36 -6.40 15.32 18.15
C PRO A 36 -4.94 14.85 18.23
N VAL A 37 -4.67 13.64 17.75
CA VAL A 37 -3.30 13.15 17.63
C VAL A 37 -2.65 13.88 16.46
N GLU A 38 -1.73 14.78 16.76
CA GLU A 38 -0.79 15.29 15.78
C GLU A 38 0.19 14.16 15.44
N ALA A 39 0.22 13.77 14.16
CA ALA A 39 1.15 12.75 13.67
C ALA A 39 2.60 13.24 13.91
N PRO A 40 3.56 12.35 14.19
CA PRO A 40 4.96 12.77 14.34
C PRO A 40 5.42 13.53 13.08
N PRO A 41 6.28 14.54 13.21
CA PRO A 41 6.71 15.35 12.09
C PRO A 41 7.33 14.45 11.02
N SER A 42 6.65 14.37 9.89
CA SER A 42 7.22 13.90 8.64
C SER A 42 8.46 14.75 8.33
N PRO A 43 9.54 14.16 7.76
CA PRO A 43 10.61 14.96 7.17
C PRO A 43 9.98 15.94 6.17
N PRO A 44 10.57 17.14 5.98
CA PRO A 44 9.88 18.32 5.46
C PRO A 44 9.24 18.01 4.12
N SER A 45 7.92 17.83 4.16
CA SER A 45 7.07 17.74 3.00
C SER A 45 6.61 19.15 2.69
N GLU A 46 7.03 19.61 1.52
CA GLU A 46 6.69 20.85 0.87
C GLU A 46 5.24 21.27 1.12
N GLU A 47 5.10 22.56 1.49
CA GLU A 47 3.85 23.25 1.72
C GLU A 47 2.93 23.09 0.50
N ARG A 48 1.84 22.34 0.68
CA ARG A 48 0.68 22.43 -0.21
C ARG A 48 -0.07 23.70 0.16
N LEU A 49 0.07 24.71 -0.68
CA LEU A 49 -0.84 25.85 -0.72
C LEU A 49 -2.23 25.36 -1.14
N ASP A 50 -3.22 25.68 -0.31
CA ASP A 50 -4.63 25.66 -0.67
C ASP A 50 -4.85 26.63 -1.84
N SER A 51 -5.49 26.14 -2.90
CA SER A 51 -5.98 26.97 -3.99
C SER A 51 -7.47 26.67 -4.16
N GLU A 52 -8.29 27.61 -3.71
CA GLU A 52 -9.64 27.79 -4.21
C GLU A 52 -9.56 28.33 -5.63
N LEU A 53 -9.89 27.51 -6.63
CA LEU A 53 -10.72 27.84 -7.80
C LEU A 53 -10.95 26.59 -8.65
N VAL A 54 -12.22 26.32 -8.90
CA VAL A 54 -12.82 25.08 -9.38
C VAL A 54 -12.70 24.91 -10.90
N GLY A 55 -12.50 23.67 -11.36
CA GLY A 55 -13.08 23.23 -12.63
C GLY A 55 -12.30 22.15 -13.37
N THR A 56 -12.95 21.00 -13.58
CA THR A 56 -12.67 19.92 -14.57
C THR A 56 -12.13 18.58 -14.05
N GLN A 57 -11.84 18.40 -12.76
CA GLN A 57 -11.47 17.07 -12.25
C GLN A 57 -12.32 16.65 -11.04
N ALA A 58 -13.59 17.00 -11.01
CA ALA A 58 -14.53 16.48 -10.02
C ALA A 58 -15.90 16.22 -10.65
N CYS A 59 -16.66 15.32 -10.04
CA CYS A 59 -18.05 15.06 -10.37
C CYS A 59 -18.92 15.63 -9.24
N SER A 60 -19.69 16.68 -9.53
CA SER A 60 -20.60 17.32 -8.55
C SER A 60 -21.79 16.44 -8.16
N LEU A 61 -22.16 15.47 -9.01
CA LEU A 61 -23.25 14.52 -8.71
C LEU A 61 -22.84 13.49 -7.67
N CYS A 62 -21.61 12.97 -7.78
CA CYS A 62 -21.09 11.93 -6.90
C CYS A 62 -20.17 12.48 -5.81
N SER A 63 -19.92 13.80 -5.81
CA SER A 63 -19.05 14.52 -4.89
C SER A 63 -17.65 13.91 -4.77
N ILE A 64 -17.08 13.47 -5.90
CA ILE A 64 -15.71 12.92 -5.94
C ILE A 64 -14.79 13.72 -6.85
N GLY A 65 -13.55 13.88 -6.39
CA GLY A 65 -12.45 14.44 -7.17
C GLY A 65 -11.65 13.33 -7.87
N PHE A 66 -11.07 13.65 -9.02
CA PHE A 66 -10.27 12.78 -9.85
C PHE A 66 -8.86 13.31 -9.99
N SER A 67 -7.90 12.39 -10.18
CA SER A 67 -6.51 12.71 -10.49
C SER A 67 -6.26 13.02 -11.96
N SER A 68 -7.21 12.67 -12.84
CA SER A 68 -7.12 12.94 -14.28
C SER A 68 -8.50 13.09 -14.93
N VAL A 69 -8.52 13.80 -16.06
CA VAL A 69 -9.72 13.94 -16.92
C VAL A 69 -10.15 12.58 -17.51
N LEU A 70 -9.22 11.63 -17.68
CA LEU A 70 -9.54 10.27 -18.12
C LEU A 70 -10.32 9.52 -17.04
N ASP A 71 -9.90 9.65 -15.78
CA ASP A 71 -10.60 9.04 -14.64
C ASP A 71 -12.01 9.65 -14.49
N GLN A 72 -12.13 10.97 -14.65
CA GLN A 72 -13.43 11.65 -14.65
C GLN A 72 -14.36 11.15 -15.77
N ARG A 73 -13.86 11.03 -17.01
CA ARG A 73 -14.65 10.48 -18.14
C ARG A 73 -15.00 9.01 -17.94
N SER A 74 -14.14 8.23 -17.30
CA SER A 74 -14.43 6.83 -16.96
C SER A 74 -15.51 6.72 -15.89
N HIS A 75 -15.47 7.60 -14.88
CA HIS A 75 -16.49 7.67 -13.84
C HIS A 75 -17.85 8.09 -14.41
N GLN A 76 -17.91 9.09 -15.29
CA GLN A 76 -19.18 9.52 -15.90
C GLN A 76 -19.87 8.42 -16.71
N LYS A 77 -19.13 7.38 -17.12
CA LYS A 77 -19.64 6.19 -17.81
C LYS A 77 -19.86 4.99 -16.88
N SER A 78 -19.57 5.13 -15.58
CA SER A 78 -19.69 4.06 -14.60
C SER A 78 -21.14 3.87 -14.16
N ASP A 79 -21.49 2.62 -13.81
CA ASP A 79 -22.82 2.28 -13.32
C ASP A 79 -23.18 3.02 -12.02
N TRP A 80 -22.18 3.30 -11.19
CA TRP A 80 -22.34 4.10 -9.97
C TRP A 80 -22.76 5.54 -10.27
N HIS A 81 -22.17 6.16 -11.29
CA HIS A 81 -22.55 7.52 -11.72
C HIS A 81 -23.97 7.54 -12.29
N HIS A 82 -24.32 6.58 -13.14
CA HIS A 82 -25.67 6.45 -13.70
C HIS A 82 -26.72 6.16 -12.62
N TYR A 83 -26.38 5.38 -11.60
CA TYR A 83 -27.25 5.12 -10.44
C TYR A 83 -27.52 6.39 -9.64
N ASN A 84 -26.48 7.14 -9.28
CA ASN A 84 -26.61 8.42 -8.58
C ASN A 84 -27.35 9.48 -9.41
N LEU A 85 -27.19 9.46 -10.74
CA LEU A 85 -27.95 10.30 -11.65
C LEU A 85 -29.45 9.96 -11.61
N LYS A 86 -29.81 8.67 -11.65
CA LYS A 86 -31.21 8.21 -11.53
C LYS A 86 -31.81 8.51 -10.14
N LEU A 87 -31.02 8.43 -9.06
CA LEU A 87 -31.46 8.83 -7.70
C LEU A 87 -31.73 10.33 -7.61
N LYS A 88 -30.86 11.17 -8.19
CA LYS A 88 -31.05 12.63 -8.18
C LYS A 88 -32.27 13.07 -8.99
N LEU A 89 -32.57 12.38 -10.10
CA LEU A 89 -33.81 12.58 -10.86
C LEU A 89 -35.08 12.20 -10.07
N ARG A 90 -34.95 11.36 -9.04
CA ARG A 90 -36.01 10.98 -8.11
C ARG A 90 -35.95 11.74 -6.78
N SER A 91 -35.17 12.83 -6.71
CA SER A 91 -34.96 13.65 -5.51
C SER A 91 -34.41 12.89 -4.30
N ALA A 92 -33.70 11.78 -4.53
CA ALA A 92 -33.04 11.01 -3.49
C ALA A 92 -31.55 11.40 -3.38
N ASN A 93 -30.98 11.20 -2.18
CA ASN A 93 -29.58 11.53 -1.91
C ASN A 93 -28.63 10.59 -2.67
N PRO A 94 -27.50 11.09 -3.19
CA PRO A 94 -26.50 10.28 -3.86
C PRO A 94 -25.84 9.30 -2.89
N VAL A 95 -25.56 8.09 -3.37
CA VAL A 95 -24.96 6.98 -2.63
C VAL A 95 -23.46 6.96 -2.86
N SER A 96 -22.68 6.66 -1.81
CA SER A 96 -21.23 6.54 -1.91
C SER A 96 -20.80 5.31 -2.70
N GLU A 97 -19.60 5.30 -3.28
CA GLU A 97 -19.08 4.16 -4.06
C GLU A 97 -19.09 2.86 -3.21
N VAL A 98 -18.68 2.97 -1.94
CA VAL A 98 -18.64 1.85 -0.98
C VAL A 98 -20.03 1.31 -0.68
N ASP A 99 -21.06 2.16 -0.65
CA ASP A 99 -22.43 1.73 -0.39
C ASP A 99 -23.11 1.20 -1.65
N PHE A 100 -22.72 1.69 -2.82
CA PHE A 100 -23.14 1.14 -4.11
C PHE A 100 -22.59 -0.28 -4.34
N GLU A 101 -21.32 -0.53 -4.00
CA GLU A 101 -20.73 -1.88 -4.06
C GLU A 101 -21.44 -2.87 -3.12
N LYS A 102 -21.87 -2.43 -1.93
CA LYS A 102 -22.68 -3.25 -1.03
C LYS A 102 -24.06 -3.53 -1.59
N LEU A 103 -24.73 -2.52 -2.15
CA LEU A 103 -26.04 -2.68 -2.79
C LEU A 103 -26.00 -3.70 -3.94
N ILE A 104 -24.92 -3.71 -4.73
CA ILE A 104 -24.69 -4.72 -5.77
C ILE A 104 -24.47 -6.11 -5.14
N GLY A 105 -23.61 -6.22 -4.11
CA GLY A 105 -23.38 -7.48 -3.40
C GLY A 105 -24.66 -8.09 -2.81
N ASP A 106 -25.48 -7.26 -2.16
CA ASP A 106 -26.76 -7.67 -1.58
C ASP A 106 -27.80 -8.05 -2.65
N LEU A 107 -27.66 -7.57 -3.90
CA LEU A 107 -28.53 -7.93 -5.03
C LEU A 107 -28.15 -9.30 -5.60
N ASP A 108 -26.86 -9.58 -5.75
CA ASP A 108 -26.35 -10.89 -6.21
C ASP A 108 -26.66 -12.01 -5.20
N GLU A 109 -26.63 -11.71 -3.89
CA GLU A 109 -27.05 -12.64 -2.84
C GLU A 109 -28.57 -12.91 -2.86
N SER A 110 -29.38 -11.95 -3.30
CA SER A 110 -30.85 -12.10 -3.38
C SER A 110 -31.32 -12.81 -4.67
N LEU A 111 -30.57 -12.67 -5.77
CA LEU A 111 -30.86 -13.32 -7.06
C LEU A 111 -30.45 -14.80 -7.09
N SER A 112 -29.49 -15.22 -6.26
CA SER A 112 -29.10 -16.63 -6.13
C SER A 112 -30.08 -17.47 -5.29
N GLY A 113 -31.12 -16.86 -4.72
CA GLY A 113 -32.03 -17.48 -3.75
C GLY A 113 -33.35 -18.01 -4.31
N SER A 114 -33.73 -17.73 -5.56
CA SER A 114 -34.97 -18.26 -6.18
C SER A 114 -34.92 -18.08 -7.69
N ASP A 115 -34.74 -19.17 -8.44
CA ASP A 115 -35.06 -19.18 -9.88
C ASP A 115 -35.91 -20.43 -10.18
N THR A 116 -37.20 -20.20 -10.41
CA THR A 116 -38.11 -21.17 -11.02
C THR A 116 -38.22 -20.78 -12.49
N SER A 117 -37.86 -21.72 -13.36
CA SER A 117 -37.95 -21.77 -14.83
C SER A 117 -38.64 -20.60 -15.56
N ASP A 118 -37.94 -19.99 -16.52
CA ASP A 118 -38.43 -19.94 -17.90
C ASP A 118 -37.31 -19.68 -18.93
N SER A 119 -37.49 -20.29 -20.09
CA SER A 119 -36.62 -20.25 -21.28
C SER A 119 -36.81 -18.94 -22.06
N ASP A 120 -35.74 -18.34 -22.58
CA ASP A 120 -35.55 -18.05 -24.02
C ASP A 120 -34.37 -17.11 -24.33
N GLY A 121 -33.64 -17.45 -25.42
CA GLY A 121 -33.29 -16.55 -26.54
C GLY A 121 -32.26 -15.42 -26.35
N ASP A 122 -31.21 -15.45 -27.17
CA ASP A 122 -30.15 -14.45 -27.36
C ASP A 122 -30.62 -12.98 -27.50
N GLU A 123 -29.90 -12.02 -26.87
CA GLU A 123 -29.46 -10.71 -27.44
C GLU A 123 -28.85 -9.73 -26.38
N ASP A 124 -27.71 -9.13 -26.72
CA ASP A 124 -27.04 -7.90 -26.23
C ASP A 124 -26.62 -7.65 -24.76
N ASP A 125 -25.29 -7.52 -24.54
CA ASP A 125 -24.56 -7.15 -23.30
C ASP A 125 -24.92 -5.75 -22.73
N ALA A 126 -25.64 -4.92 -23.48
CA ALA A 126 -26.06 -3.59 -23.02
C ALA A 126 -27.32 -3.63 -22.12
N GLY A 127 -28.23 -4.58 -22.33
CA GLY A 127 -29.48 -4.69 -21.57
C GLY A 127 -29.27 -5.13 -20.12
N ARG A 128 -28.26 -5.96 -19.87
CA ARG A 128 -27.97 -6.53 -18.54
C ARG A 128 -27.51 -5.48 -17.50
N LYS A 129 -26.93 -4.36 -17.95
CA LYS A 129 -26.51 -3.25 -17.07
C LYS A 129 -27.69 -2.38 -16.68
N GLU A 130 -28.70 -2.28 -17.54
CA GLU A 130 -29.91 -1.54 -17.21
C GLU A 130 -30.83 -2.35 -16.27
N THR A 131 -30.88 -3.67 -16.39
CA THR A 131 -31.68 -4.53 -15.51
C THR A 131 -31.17 -4.53 -14.05
N THR A 132 -29.86 -4.54 -13.83
CA THR A 132 -29.26 -4.47 -12.47
C THR A 132 -29.57 -3.14 -11.78
N LEU A 133 -29.40 -2.01 -12.48
CA LEU A 133 -29.75 -0.67 -11.98
C LEU A 133 -31.26 -0.54 -11.69
N THR A 134 -32.10 -1.14 -12.52
CA THR A 134 -33.55 -1.11 -12.36
C THR A 134 -34.01 -2.00 -11.21
N ALA A 135 -33.35 -3.15 -10.99
CA ALA A 135 -33.59 -4.03 -9.86
C ALA A 135 -33.20 -3.40 -8.52
N LEU A 136 -32.05 -2.68 -8.45
CA LEU A 136 -31.65 -1.92 -7.25
C LEU A 136 -32.67 -0.84 -6.88
N LEU A 137 -33.18 -0.12 -7.88
CA LEU A 137 -34.18 0.93 -7.67
C LEU A 137 -35.54 0.35 -7.24
N LYS A 138 -35.93 -0.83 -7.74
CA LYS A 138 -37.17 -1.52 -7.35
C LYS A 138 -37.08 -2.09 -5.92
N LYS A 139 -35.93 -2.62 -5.53
CA LYS A 139 -35.67 -3.11 -4.15
C LYS A 139 -35.73 -1.98 -3.12
N GLN A 140 -35.21 -0.80 -3.44
CA GLN A 140 -35.31 0.37 -2.55
C GLN A 140 -36.73 0.92 -2.44
N ALA A 141 -37.52 0.89 -3.51
CA ALA A 141 -38.93 1.28 -3.47
C ALA A 141 -39.76 0.35 -2.55
N ASN A 142 -39.57 -0.97 -2.68
CA ASN A 142 -40.24 -1.96 -1.82
C ASN A 142 -39.85 -1.84 -0.34
N LEU A 143 -38.60 -1.47 -0.04
CA LEU A 143 -38.13 -1.23 1.34
C LEU A 143 -38.69 0.08 1.94
N ALA A 144 -39.00 1.07 1.11
CA ALA A 144 -39.64 2.30 1.55
C ALA A 144 -41.13 2.06 1.87
N GLU A 145 -41.85 1.28 1.07
CA GLU A 145 -43.26 0.93 1.32
C GLU A 145 -43.45 0.10 2.60
N LYS A 146 -42.51 -0.82 2.89
CA LYS A 146 -42.55 -1.68 4.10
C LYS A 146 -42.26 -0.92 5.40
N ARG A 147 -41.80 0.34 5.34
CA ARG A 147 -41.60 1.22 6.51
C ARG A 147 -42.84 2.04 6.90
N SER A 148 -43.93 1.97 6.14
CA SER A 148 -45.09 2.88 6.26
C SER A 148 -46.33 2.30 6.94
N SER A 149 -46.33 1.04 7.40
CA SER A 149 -47.50 0.41 8.04
C SER A 149 -47.27 0.15 9.53
N PRO A 150 -48.13 0.63 10.45
CA PRO A 150 -48.05 0.32 11.87
C PRO A 150 -48.99 -0.85 12.24
N THR A 151 -48.44 -1.91 12.82
CA THR A 151 -49.22 -2.92 13.59
C THR A 151 -48.42 -3.34 14.84
N PRO A 152 -49.06 -3.46 16.02
CA PRO A 152 -48.39 -3.82 17.28
C PRO A 152 -48.46 -5.33 17.59
N ASP A 153 -47.48 -5.78 18.40
CA ASP A 153 -47.37 -7.02 19.20
C ASP A 153 -47.21 -8.39 18.48
N GLU A 154 -46.01 -8.98 18.50
CA GLU A 154 -45.52 -9.95 19.51
C GLU A 154 -44.15 -10.58 19.12
N ALA A 155 -43.36 -10.80 20.18
CA ALA A 155 -42.13 -11.56 20.43
C ALA A 155 -41.29 -12.30 19.36
N ASP A 156 -39.98 -12.26 19.65
CA ASP A 156 -38.86 -13.16 19.31
C ASP A 156 -37.96 -12.89 18.09
N GLY A 157 -36.76 -12.38 18.40
CA GLY A 157 -35.47 -12.93 17.94
C GLY A 157 -34.92 -12.46 16.59
N GLU A 158 -34.07 -11.41 16.60
CA GLU A 158 -32.72 -11.42 16.02
C GLU A 158 -32.09 -10.01 16.09
N ASP A 159 -31.05 -9.90 16.92
CA ASP A 159 -30.43 -8.66 17.38
C ASP A 159 -29.33 -8.18 16.42
N GLY A 160 -29.43 -6.89 16.07
CA GLY A 160 -28.28 -6.01 16.29
C GLY A 160 -27.22 -5.95 15.20
N THR A 161 -27.60 -5.41 14.05
CA THR A 161 -26.65 -4.73 13.15
C THR A 161 -25.78 -3.75 13.96
N SER A 162 -24.48 -4.03 14.02
CA SER A 162 -23.50 -3.20 14.74
C SER A 162 -23.50 -1.76 14.17
N PRO A 163 -23.56 -0.73 15.02
CA PRO A 163 -23.74 0.63 14.56
C PRO A 163 -22.48 1.17 13.87
N ARG A 164 -22.75 1.93 12.81
CA ARG A 164 -21.80 2.63 11.94
C ARG A 164 -20.82 3.48 12.75
N GLN A 165 -19.55 3.39 12.37
CA GLN A 165 -18.41 4.10 12.95
C GLN A 165 -18.52 5.62 12.66
N GLY A 166 -19.16 6.36 13.58
CA GLY A 166 -19.05 7.82 13.66
C GLY A 166 -17.65 8.25 14.11
N LYS A 167 -17.35 9.56 14.04
CA LYS A 167 -16.11 10.21 14.48
C LYS A 167 -15.52 9.49 15.70
N GLY A 168 -14.49 8.67 15.47
CA GLY A 168 -14.03 7.69 16.45
C GLY A 168 -13.45 8.37 17.69
N LYS A 169 -13.64 7.75 18.85
CA LYS A 169 -12.93 8.11 20.09
C LYS A 169 -11.42 8.18 19.80
N PRO A 170 -10.66 9.10 20.45
CA PRO A 170 -9.22 9.23 20.24
C PRO A 170 -8.51 7.90 20.51
N PRO A 171 -7.44 7.56 19.76
CA PRO A 171 -6.80 6.24 19.85
C PRO A 171 -6.08 6.01 21.19
N LEU A 172 -5.81 7.07 21.95
CA LEU A 172 -5.18 7.04 23.26
C LEU A 172 -6.19 7.39 24.37
N VAL A 173 -6.04 6.75 25.52
CA VAL A 173 -6.65 7.15 26.80
C VAL A 173 -5.58 7.85 27.62
N TRP A 174 -5.94 8.97 28.25
CA TRP A 174 -5.03 9.77 29.06
C TRP A 174 -5.28 9.56 30.55
N PHE A 175 -4.21 9.47 31.31
CA PHE A 175 -4.17 9.29 32.75
C PHE A 175 -3.32 10.37 33.39
N THR A 176 -3.73 10.82 34.56
CA THR A 176 -2.97 11.69 35.47
C THR A 176 -2.27 10.86 36.52
N SER A 177 -1.17 11.38 37.07
CA SER A 177 -0.47 10.80 38.22
C SER A 177 0.21 11.92 38.99
N SER A 178 0.25 11.83 40.32
CA SER A 178 0.96 12.79 41.17
C SER A 178 2.49 12.74 41.00
N VAL A 179 3.00 11.71 40.35
CA VAL A 179 4.43 11.56 40.01
C VAL A 179 4.80 12.43 38.80
N LEU A 180 3.83 12.82 37.97
CA LEU A 180 4.08 13.65 36.80
C LEU A 180 4.12 15.14 37.16
N PRO A 181 4.96 15.94 36.49
CA PRO A 181 4.88 17.40 36.59
C PRO A 181 3.49 17.91 36.14
N GLN A 182 3.15 19.15 36.53
CA GLN A 182 1.93 19.80 36.06
C GLN A 182 1.84 19.74 34.53
N ASN A 183 0.62 19.57 34.02
CA ASN A 183 0.31 19.43 32.60
C ASN A 183 0.91 18.20 31.90
N ASN A 184 1.54 17.26 32.59
CA ASN A 184 1.99 16.00 31.97
C ASN A 184 1.02 14.86 32.23
N TYR A 185 0.78 14.05 31.19
CA TYR A 185 -0.19 12.95 31.22
C TYR A 185 0.39 11.68 30.62
N PHE A 186 -0.02 10.54 31.17
CA PHE A 186 0.28 9.22 30.64
C PHE A 186 -0.74 8.81 29.58
N GLY A 187 -0.29 8.30 28.44
CA GLY A 187 -1.15 7.82 27.36
C GLY A 187 -1.03 6.31 27.15
N VAL A 188 -2.17 5.63 27.05
CA VAL A 188 -2.26 4.20 26.72
C VAL A 188 -3.15 4.02 25.49
N TYR A 189 -2.75 3.16 24.54
CA TYR A 189 -3.58 2.88 23.37
C TYR A 189 -4.87 2.16 23.77
N ARG A 190 -6.03 2.64 23.28
CA ARG A 190 -7.30 1.92 23.42
C ARG A 190 -7.24 0.53 22.77
N ALA A 191 -6.40 0.37 21.75
CA ALA A 191 -6.28 -0.87 21.00
C ALA A 191 -5.72 -2.06 21.81
N ILE A 192 -5.01 -1.82 22.92
CA ILE A 192 -4.48 -2.90 23.79
C ILE A 192 -5.49 -3.35 24.87
N LEU A 193 -6.67 -2.74 24.92
CA LEU A 193 -7.73 -3.07 25.85
C LEU A 193 -8.78 -3.95 25.16
N SER A 194 -9.36 -4.89 25.91
CA SER A 194 -10.42 -5.74 25.39
C SER A 194 -11.72 -4.93 25.17
N GLY A 195 -12.64 -5.47 24.38
CA GLY A 195 -13.95 -4.83 24.21
C GLY A 195 -14.69 -4.67 25.54
N GLU A 196 -14.48 -5.60 26.48
CA GLU A 196 -15.08 -5.57 27.80
C GLU A 196 -14.50 -4.47 28.69
N ASP A 197 -13.18 -4.29 28.63
CA ASP A 197 -12.45 -3.24 29.36
C ASP A 197 -12.90 -1.84 28.93
N LEU A 198 -13.28 -1.68 27.65
CA LEU A 198 -13.70 -0.41 27.06
C LEU A 198 -15.19 -0.09 27.28
N ARG A 199 -16.01 -1.02 27.81
CA ARG A 199 -17.43 -0.77 28.12
C ARG A 199 -17.60 0.22 29.27
N ASP A 200 -16.72 0.15 30.26
CA ASP A 200 -16.78 1.00 31.45
C ASP A 200 -15.46 1.78 31.61
N GLU A 201 -15.41 2.97 31.03
CA GLU A 201 -14.20 3.81 31.05
C GLU A 201 -13.80 4.20 32.48
N THR A 202 -14.73 4.26 33.43
CA THR A 202 -14.43 4.65 34.82
C THR A 202 -13.52 3.65 35.54
N LYS A 203 -13.53 2.38 35.11
CA LYS A 203 -12.74 1.29 35.70
C LYS A 203 -11.42 1.02 34.97
N LEU A 204 -11.02 1.88 34.02
CA LEU A 204 -9.79 1.70 33.24
C LEU A 204 -8.52 1.61 34.11
N VAL A 205 -8.49 2.35 35.21
CA VAL A 205 -7.38 2.29 36.18
C VAL A 205 -7.27 0.91 36.81
N ASP A 206 -8.39 0.31 37.22
CA ASP A 206 -8.42 -1.02 37.82
C ASP A 206 -8.08 -2.11 36.79
N VAL A 207 -8.47 -1.92 35.53
CA VAL A 207 -8.05 -2.80 34.42
C VAL A 207 -6.52 -2.78 34.29
N ILE A 208 -5.89 -1.60 34.27
CA ILE A 208 -4.43 -1.48 34.19
C ILE A 208 -3.76 -2.17 35.39
N ARG A 209 -4.30 -1.99 36.61
CA ARG A 209 -3.78 -2.67 37.82
C ARG A 209 -3.90 -4.19 37.74
N ARG A 210 -5.00 -4.73 37.21
CA ARG A 210 -5.19 -6.18 37.03
C ARG A 210 -4.31 -6.78 35.94
N LYS A 211 -3.92 -6.00 34.94
CA LYS A 211 -3.08 -6.45 33.81
C LYS A 211 -1.56 -6.41 34.12
N GLN A 212 -1.15 -6.19 35.37
CA GLN A 212 0.26 -6.25 35.75
C GLN A 212 0.74 -7.70 35.82
N LEU A 213 1.92 -7.98 35.26
CA LEU A 213 2.47 -9.33 35.09
C LEU A 213 3.85 -9.44 35.72
N GLU A 214 4.10 -10.58 36.36
CA GLU A 214 5.43 -10.88 36.90
C GLU A 214 6.44 -11.17 35.78
N PRO A 215 7.68 -10.65 35.88
CA PRO A 215 8.71 -10.89 34.88
C PRO A 215 9.10 -12.37 34.76
N LEU A 216 9.32 -12.82 33.53
CA LEU A 216 9.75 -14.19 33.23
C LEU A 216 11.21 -14.41 33.62
N SER A 217 11.46 -15.38 34.51
CA SER A 217 12.78 -15.93 34.78
C SER A 217 13.02 -17.17 33.90
N ILE A 218 13.69 -16.99 32.76
CA ILE A 218 14.06 -18.14 31.92
C ILE A 218 15.32 -18.80 32.52
N PRO A 219 15.32 -20.12 32.80
CA PRO A 219 16.53 -20.85 33.21
C PRO A 219 17.66 -20.71 32.17
N ARG A 220 18.93 -20.65 32.61
CA ARG A 220 20.09 -20.53 31.72
C ARG A 220 20.09 -21.67 30.68
N VAL A 221 20.11 -21.32 29.40
CA VAL A 221 20.29 -22.29 28.30
C VAL A 221 21.79 -22.67 28.25
N PRO A 222 22.16 -23.96 28.37
CA PRO A 222 23.54 -24.42 28.15
C PRO A 222 23.92 -24.20 26.68
N LYS A 223 25.20 -23.86 26.44
CA LYS A 223 25.72 -23.44 25.12
C LYS A 223 25.51 -24.43 23.94
N ASP A 224 25.11 -25.69 24.20
CA ASP A 224 24.99 -26.74 23.17
C ASP A 224 23.69 -27.57 23.23
N GLY A 225 22.56 -26.98 23.65
CA GLY A 225 21.25 -27.66 23.64
C GLY A 225 20.22 -26.97 22.75
N PRO A 226 19.30 -27.71 22.08
CA PRO A 226 18.14 -27.07 21.45
C PRO A 226 17.34 -26.32 22.51
N LEU A 227 16.91 -25.10 22.17
CA LEU A 227 16.08 -24.26 23.03
C LEU A 227 14.88 -25.09 23.52
N PRO A 228 14.68 -25.30 24.84
CA PRO A 228 13.47 -25.94 25.30
C PRO A 228 12.30 -25.06 24.87
N THR A 229 11.30 -25.67 24.22
CA THR A 229 10.01 -25.02 23.99
C THR A 229 9.39 -24.78 25.36
N VAL A 230 9.71 -23.65 25.98
CA VAL A 230 9.02 -23.21 27.19
C VAL A 230 7.58 -23.03 26.75
N ALA A 231 6.72 -23.96 27.15
CA ALA A 231 5.28 -23.88 26.94
C ALA A 231 4.75 -22.75 27.83
N TYR A 232 5.02 -21.52 27.42
CA TYR A 232 4.54 -20.33 28.09
C TYR A 232 3.02 -20.27 27.91
N LYS A 233 2.29 -20.44 29.02
CA LYS A 233 0.83 -20.39 29.07
C LYS A 233 0.29 -19.02 29.53
N GLY A 234 1.16 -18.03 29.68
CA GLY A 234 0.74 -16.70 30.10
C GLY A 234 0.14 -15.89 28.94
N PRO A 235 -0.34 -14.67 29.23
CA PRO A 235 -0.99 -13.84 28.24
C PRO A 235 0.00 -13.36 27.17
N HIS A 236 -0.46 -13.34 25.93
CA HIS A 236 0.34 -13.05 24.74
C HIS A 236 -0.50 -12.45 23.63
N PHE A 237 0.16 -11.73 22.72
CA PHE A 237 -0.44 -11.13 21.53
C PHE A 237 0.04 -11.82 20.27
N PHE A 238 -0.84 -11.90 19.28
CA PHE A 238 -0.49 -12.23 17.91
C PHE A 238 -0.44 -10.95 17.08
N LEU A 239 0.65 -10.75 16.34
CA LEU A 239 0.86 -9.62 15.44
C LEU A 239 1.13 -10.14 14.04
N CYS A 240 0.39 -9.66 13.05
CA CYS A 240 0.49 -10.09 11.66
C CYS A 240 0.42 -8.91 10.70
N MET A 241 1.33 -8.89 9.72
CA MET A 241 1.35 -7.93 8.63
C MET A 241 1.53 -8.64 7.30
N ILE A 242 0.65 -8.36 6.34
CA ILE A 242 0.70 -8.90 4.98
C ILE A 242 0.49 -7.79 3.94
N GLY A 243 1.40 -7.70 2.96
CA GLY A 243 1.31 -6.71 1.89
C GLY A 243 2.49 -6.73 0.93
N GLY A 244 2.21 -6.49 -0.35
CA GLY A 244 3.23 -6.36 -1.39
C GLY A 244 4.15 -7.59 -1.57
N GLY A 245 3.65 -8.79 -1.26
CA GLY A 245 4.42 -10.03 -1.32
C GLY A 245 5.23 -10.34 -0.05
N HIS A 246 5.18 -9.46 0.94
CA HIS A 246 5.77 -9.69 2.26
C HIS A 246 4.69 -10.14 3.25
N PHE A 247 5.05 -11.13 4.06
CA PHE A 247 4.29 -11.56 5.22
C PHE A 247 5.22 -11.61 6.42
N ALA A 248 4.76 -11.12 7.55
CA ALA A 248 5.40 -11.29 8.84
C ALA A 248 4.33 -11.58 9.89
N ALA A 249 4.55 -12.61 10.71
CA ALA A 249 3.74 -12.90 11.88
C ALA A 249 4.62 -13.20 13.08
N MET A 250 4.15 -12.81 14.27
CA MET A 250 4.85 -12.98 15.53
C MET A 250 3.86 -13.17 16.67
N VAL A 251 4.15 -14.10 17.57
CA VAL A 251 3.46 -14.29 18.84
C VAL A 251 4.42 -13.83 19.95
N VAL A 252 3.99 -12.88 20.78
CA VAL A 252 4.83 -12.25 21.81
C VAL A 252 4.16 -12.35 23.16
N SER A 253 4.91 -12.80 24.16
CA SER A 253 4.49 -12.79 25.55
C SER A 253 4.38 -11.35 26.09
N LEU A 254 3.34 -11.08 26.88
CA LEU A 254 3.17 -9.83 27.60
C LEU A 254 3.99 -9.76 28.89
N ALA A 255 4.47 -10.90 29.40
CA ALA A 255 5.34 -10.89 30.57
C ALA A 255 6.76 -10.46 30.15
N PRO A 256 7.34 -9.43 30.78
CA PRO A 256 8.66 -8.92 30.40
C PRO A 256 9.76 -9.90 30.80
N ARG A 257 10.89 -9.89 30.07
CA ARG A 257 12.08 -10.65 30.47
C ARG A 257 13.02 -9.79 31.30
N GLN A 258 13.47 -10.30 32.44
CA GLN A 258 14.56 -9.69 33.21
C GLN A 258 15.92 -10.12 32.64
N ASN A 259 16.68 -9.17 32.10
CA ASN A 259 18.08 -9.39 31.71
C ASN A 259 19.00 -8.96 32.87
N LYS A 260 19.94 -9.83 33.29
CA LYS A 260 20.90 -9.51 34.36
C LYS A 260 22.04 -8.59 33.90
N SER A 261 22.26 -8.46 32.58
CA SER A 261 23.39 -7.71 31.99
C SER A 261 23.09 -6.24 31.70
N SER A 262 21.82 -5.86 31.69
CA SER A 262 21.35 -4.51 31.45
C SER A 262 20.52 -4.18 32.68
N GLY A 263 20.96 -3.21 33.49
CA GLY A 263 20.43 -2.99 34.86
C GLY A 263 18.91 -3.12 34.97
N ALA A 264 18.41 -3.48 36.15
CA ALA A 264 17.08 -3.99 36.55
C ALA A 264 15.79 -3.45 35.90
N LEU A 265 15.87 -2.53 34.95
CA LEU A 265 14.80 -1.76 34.31
C LEU A 265 14.78 -1.86 32.76
N ASN A 266 15.73 -2.53 32.09
CA ASN A 266 15.66 -2.77 30.65
C ASN A 266 14.88 -4.05 30.35
N ARG A 267 13.63 -3.87 29.91
CA ARG A 267 12.71 -4.98 29.60
C ARG A 267 12.80 -5.35 28.13
N GLU A 268 13.12 -6.61 27.87
CA GLU A 268 13.09 -7.20 26.54
C GLU A 268 11.77 -7.96 26.34
N ALA A 269 11.15 -7.80 25.17
CA ALA A 269 9.96 -8.58 24.82
C ALA A 269 10.34 -10.03 24.50
N THR A 270 9.58 -10.99 25.02
CA THR A 270 9.82 -12.42 24.77
C THR A 270 9.00 -12.90 23.59
N VAL A 271 9.67 -13.18 22.47
CA VAL A 271 9.03 -13.72 21.27
C VAL A 271 8.85 -15.23 21.43
N LEU A 272 7.59 -15.69 21.41
CA LEU A 272 7.24 -17.11 21.54
C LEU A 272 7.35 -17.84 20.20
N ALA A 273 6.92 -17.19 19.13
CA ALA A 273 7.03 -17.70 17.77
C ALA A 273 7.13 -16.53 16.79
N HIS A 274 7.90 -16.69 15.71
CA HIS A 274 7.91 -15.72 14.61
C HIS A 274 8.11 -16.43 13.26
N LYS A 275 7.55 -15.85 12.20
CA LYS A 275 7.75 -16.31 10.83
C LYS A 275 7.62 -15.15 9.86
N THR A 276 8.46 -15.14 8.83
CA THR A 276 8.39 -14.17 7.74
C THR A 276 8.47 -14.90 6.41
N PHE A 277 7.60 -14.52 5.47
CA PHE A 277 7.66 -14.99 4.09
C PHE A 277 7.87 -13.81 3.15
N HIS A 278 8.56 -14.06 2.05
CA HIS A 278 8.64 -13.10 0.96
C HIS A 278 8.55 -13.83 -0.38
N ARG A 279 7.55 -13.45 -1.17
CA ARG A 279 7.40 -13.91 -2.55
C ARG A 279 7.22 -12.70 -3.45
N TYR A 280 7.88 -12.72 -4.61
CA TYR A 280 7.79 -11.63 -5.58
C TYR A 280 6.43 -11.66 -6.28
N THR A 281 5.48 -10.87 -5.78
CA THR A 281 4.10 -10.78 -6.31
C THR A 281 3.80 -9.47 -7.05
N THR A 282 4.63 -8.43 -6.86
CA THR A 282 4.39 -7.08 -7.41
C THR A 282 5.15 -6.79 -8.71
N ARG A 283 4.70 -5.77 -9.47
CA ARG A 283 5.37 -5.31 -10.70
C ARG A 283 6.46 -4.26 -10.38
N ARG A 284 7.70 -4.48 -10.85
CA ARG A 284 8.87 -3.60 -10.61
C ARG A 284 8.72 -2.13 -11.02
N LYS A 285 7.76 -1.77 -11.90
CA LYS A 285 7.59 -0.39 -12.42
C LYS A 285 6.25 0.27 -12.11
N GLN A 286 5.18 -0.50 -11.89
CA GLN A 286 3.81 0.02 -11.73
C GLN A 286 3.30 -0.07 -10.28
N GLY A 287 3.96 -0.86 -9.42
CA GLY A 287 3.40 -1.20 -8.10
C GLY A 287 2.15 -2.07 -8.22
N GLY A 288 1.61 -2.52 -7.08
CA GLY A 288 0.38 -3.33 -7.00
C GLY A 288 0.58 -4.84 -7.18
N SER A 289 -0.37 -5.63 -6.65
CA SER A 289 -0.42 -7.09 -6.83
C SER A 289 -0.91 -7.46 -8.24
N GLN A 290 -0.54 -8.64 -8.72
CA GLN A 290 -0.96 -9.12 -10.03
C GLN A 290 -2.47 -9.37 -10.06
N SER A 291 -3.03 -9.92 -8.98
CA SER A 291 -4.48 -10.09 -8.80
C SER A 291 -5.29 -8.80 -8.99
N ALA A 292 -4.82 -7.68 -8.41
CA ALA A 292 -5.52 -6.40 -8.49
C ALA A 292 -5.49 -5.84 -9.92
N ASN A 293 -4.38 -6.04 -10.63
CA ASN A 293 -4.27 -5.61 -12.02
C ASN A 293 -5.09 -6.50 -12.97
N ASP A 294 -5.15 -7.82 -12.72
CA ASP A 294 -5.99 -8.73 -13.51
C ASP A 294 -7.48 -8.39 -13.34
N ASN A 295 -7.90 -7.99 -12.13
CA ASN A 295 -9.28 -7.54 -11.88
C ASN A 295 -9.60 -6.19 -12.53
N ALA A 296 -8.63 -5.27 -12.61
CA ALA A 296 -8.85 -3.93 -13.14
C ALA A 296 -8.67 -3.81 -14.67
N LYS A 297 -7.75 -4.58 -15.26
CA LYS A 297 -7.36 -4.45 -16.69
C LYS A 297 -7.50 -5.75 -17.48
N GLY A 298 -8.08 -6.79 -16.87
CA GLY A 298 -8.19 -8.12 -17.45
C GLY A 298 -6.94 -8.98 -17.25
N ALA A 299 -7.14 -10.30 -17.31
CA ALA A 299 -6.11 -11.29 -17.07
C ALA A 299 -5.05 -11.30 -18.19
N ALA A 300 -3.85 -10.80 -17.90
CA ALA A 300 -2.74 -10.88 -18.86
C ALA A 300 -2.15 -12.31 -18.92
N HIS A 301 -1.90 -12.85 -20.13
CA HIS A 301 -1.34 -14.18 -20.35
C HIS A 301 0.14 -14.14 -20.75
N SER A 302 0.99 -13.63 -19.86
CA SER A 302 2.46 -13.60 -20.04
C SER A 302 3.15 -14.51 -19.04
N ALA A 303 4.34 -15.02 -19.36
CA ALA A 303 5.14 -15.81 -18.42
C ALA A 303 5.36 -15.08 -17.07
N GLY A 304 5.55 -13.76 -17.12
CA GLY A 304 5.71 -12.92 -15.92
C GLY A 304 4.42 -12.70 -15.11
N SER A 305 3.24 -12.72 -15.74
CA SER A 305 1.96 -12.66 -15.00
C SER A 305 1.62 -14.02 -14.40
N SER A 306 1.86 -15.13 -15.11
CA SER A 306 1.68 -16.49 -14.58
C SER A 306 2.58 -16.76 -13.37
N LEU A 307 3.87 -16.37 -13.42
CA LEU A 307 4.79 -16.54 -12.30
C LEU A 307 4.35 -15.74 -11.05
N ARG A 308 3.81 -14.52 -11.25
CA ARG A 308 3.28 -13.73 -10.13
C ARG A 308 2.02 -14.33 -9.53
N ARG A 309 1.10 -14.87 -10.35
CA ARG A 309 -0.08 -15.61 -9.87
C ARG A 309 0.31 -16.84 -9.06
N TYR A 310 1.27 -17.62 -9.56
CA TYR A 310 1.82 -18.76 -8.83
C TYR A 310 2.44 -18.34 -7.49
N ASN A 311 3.24 -17.26 -7.48
CA ASN A 311 3.82 -16.73 -6.25
C ASN A 311 2.77 -16.20 -5.27
N GLU A 312 1.67 -15.62 -5.76
CA GLU A 312 0.53 -15.19 -4.94
C GLU A 312 -0.18 -16.40 -4.33
N GLN A 313 -0.46 -17.45 -5.11
CA GLN A 313 -1.06 -18.69 -4.63
C GLN A 313 -0.18 -19.39 -3.58
N ALA A 314 1.11 -19.53 -3.86
CA ALA A 314 2.05 -20.14 -2.93
C ALA A 314 2.19 -19.31 -1.64
N LEU A 315 2.08 -17.98 -1.71
CA LEU A 315 2.05 -17.14 -0.51
C LEU A 315 0.77 -17.40 0.31
N VAL A 316 -0.38 -17.59 -0.35
CA VAL A 316 -1.64 -17.91 0.32
C VAL A 316 -1.55 -19.25 1.04
N GLU A 317 -0.98 -20.28 0.40
CA GLU A 317 -0.75 -21.60 0.99
C GLU A 317 0.19 -21.52 2.20
N ASP A 318 1.38 -20.93 2.05
CA ASP A 318 2.35 -20.77 3.14
C ASP A 318 1.74 -20.08 4.37
N VAL A 319 0.92 -19.04 4.14
CA VAL A 319 0.25 -18.28 5.21
C VAL A 319 -0.82 -19.11 5.89
N ARG A 320 -1.64 -19.86 5.14
CA ARG A 320 -2.71 -20.69 5.71
C ARG A 320 -2.15 -21.87 6.49
N ASP A 321 -1.08 -22.49 6.00
CA ASP A 321 -0.39 -23.57 6.70
C ASP A 321 0.21 -23.08 8.01
N LEU A 322 0.84 -21.90 8.01
CA LEU A 322 1.33 -21.28 9.24
C LEU A 322 0.21 -20.98 10.24
N LEU A 323 -0.91 -20.41 9.79
CA LEU A 323 -2.05 -20.15 10.67
C LEU A 323 -2.62 -21.44 11.26
N LYS A 324 -2.64 -22.53 10.49
CA LYS A 324 -3.07 -23.85 10.95
C LYS A 324 -2.10 -24.43 11.98
N GLU A 325 -0.80 -24.33 11.73
CA GLU A 325 0.26 -24.73 12.67
C GLU A 325 0.15 -23.96 14.00
N TRP A 326 -0.11 -22.66 13.93
CA TRP A 326 -0.17 -21.79 15.10
C TRP A 326 -1.55 -21.70 15.73
N LYS A 327 -2.55 -22.46 15.26
CA LYS A 327 -3.93 -22.38 15.75
C LYS A 327 -4.02 -22.37 17.28
N GLY A 328 -3.29 -23.24 17.97
CA GLY A 328 -3.28 -23.27 19.45
C GLY A 328 -2.76 -21.98 20.11
N LEU A 329 -1.78 -21.30 19.49
CA LEU A 329 -1.28 -20.00 19.95
C LEU A 329 -2.28 -18.87 19.62
N LEU A 330 -2.93 -18.91 18.45
CA LEU A 330 -3.94 -17.91 18.10
C LEU A 330 -5.19 -18.02 18.98
N ASP A 331 -5.64 -19.24 19.29
CA ASP A 331 -6.80 -19.48 20.12
C ASP A 331 -6.59 -18.95 21.55
N THR A 332 -5.37 -19.04 22.07
CA THR A 332 -5.00 -18.58 23.42
C THR A 332 -4.51 -17.12 23.48
N SER A 333 -4.37 -16.44 22.33
CA SER A 333 -3.97 -15.03 22.26
C SER A 333 -5.08 -14.11 22.79
N GLU A 334 -4.68 -13.10 23.56
CA GLU A 334 -5.61 -12.11 24.14
C GLU A 334 -6.13 -11.14 23.06
N LEU A 335 -5.23 -10.63 22.21
CA LEU A 335 -5.54 -9.74 21.10
C LEU A 335 -4.77 -10.13 19.83
N LEU A 336 -5.40 -9.88 18.68
CA LEU A 336 -4.88 -10.21 17.36
C LEU A 336 -4.69 -8.92 16.55
N PHE A 337 -3.46 -8.39 16.49
CA PHE A 337 -3.14 -7.20 15.70
C PHE A 337 -2.84 -7.57 14.26
N ILE A 338 -3.72 -7.19 13.34
CA ILE A 338 -3.62 -7.62 11.94
C ILE A 338 -3.63 -6.40 11.02
N ARG A 339 -2.64 -6.33 10.11
CA ARG A 339 -2.64 -5.44 8.96
C ARG A 339 -2.60 -6.24 7.67
N ALA A 340 -3.64 -6.12 6.86
CA ALA A 340 -3.69 -6.71 5.53
C ALA A 340 -4.01 -5.64 4.48
N THR A 341 -3.06 -5.33 3.62
CA THR A 341 -3.22 -4.27 2.60
C THR A 341 -3.89 -4.83 1.34
N GLY A 342 -5.07 -4.33 0.98
CA GLY A 342 -5.81 -4.73 -0.22
C GLY A 342 -6.67 -5.99 -0.06
N ALA A 343 -7.65 -6.15 -0.95
CA ALA A 343 -8.69 -7.18 -0.85
C ALA A 343 -8.14 -8.63 -0.94
N THR A 344 -7.13 -8.89 -1.77
CA THR A 344 -6.53 -10.23 -1.90
C THR A 344 -5.87 -10.70 -0.60
N ASN A 345 -5.10 -9.83 0.06
CA ASN A 345 -4.50 -10.14 1.35
C ASN A 345 -5.57 -10.25 2.46
N ARG A 346 -6.61 -9.39 2.38
CA ARG A 346 -7.95 -9.53 3.00
C ARG A 346 -8.42 -10.99 3.05
N ARG A 347 -8.66 -11.50 1.85
CA ARG A 347 -9.21 -12.83 1.56
C ARG A 347 -8.24 -13.97 1.90
N THR A 348 -6.94 -13.72 1.89
CA THR A 348 -5.93 -14.72 2.30
C THR A 348 -6.11 -15.10 3.76
N LEU A 349 -6.30 -14.10 4.64
CA LEU A 349 -6.46 -14.30 6.08
C LEU A 349 -7.89 -14.68 6.47
N PHE A 350 -8.90 -14.05 5.86
CA PHE A 350 -10.28 -14.14 6.34
C PHE A 350 -11.30 -14.63 5.29
N GLY A 351 -10.86 -14.95 4.08
CA GLY A 351 -11.76 -15.50 3.05
C GLY A 351 -12.26 -16.90 3.42
N PRO A 352 -13.30 -17.41 2.74
CA PRO A 352 -13.72 -18.79 2.92
C PRO A 352 -12.62 -19.73 2.41
N TYR A 353 -12.14 -20.62 3.27
CA TYR A 353 -11.24 -21.72 2.92
C TYR A 353 -11.34 -22.86 3.94
N GLU A 354 -10.96 -24.07 3.53
CA GLU A 354 -10.99 -25.25 4.38
C GLU A 354 -10.08 -25.08 5.61
N GLY A 355 -10.61 -25.31 6.81
CA GLY A 355 -9.85 -25.13 8.04
C GLY A 355 -9.54 -23.68 8.38
N GLN A 356 -10.43 -22.74 8.02
CA GLN A 356 -10.31 -21.32 8.37
C GLN A 356 -10.02 -21.12 9.87
N VAL A 357 -8.89 -20.47 10.16
CA VAL A 357 -8.39 -20.23 11.53
C VAL A 357 -8.88 -18.86 12.04
N LEU A 358 -8.81 -17.83 11.20
CA LEU A 358 -9.21 -16.47 11.54
C LEU A 358 -10.59 -16.14 10.99
N LYS A 359 -11.48 -15.64 11.85
CA LYS A 359 -12.84 -15.24 11.47
C LYS A 359 -12.96 -13.71 11.49
N HIS A 360 -13.69 -13.13 10.54
CA HIS A 360 -13.91 -11.67 10.50
C HIS A 360 -14.60 -11.13 11.76
N ASN A 361 -15.46 -11.94 12.40
CA ASN A 361 -16.26 -11.53 13.55
C ASN A 361 -15.54 -11.77 14.89
N ASP A 362 -14.25 -12.10 14.90
CA ASP A 362 -13.49 -12.27 16.14
C ASP A 362 -13.26 -10.90 16.80
N THR A 363 -13.83 -10.72 17.98
CA THR A 363 -13.79 -9.47 18.75
C THR A 363 -12.41 -9.13 19.30
N ARG A 364 -11.41 -10.02 19.16
CA ARG A 364 -10.00 -9.78 19.52
C ARG A 364 -9.19 -9.14 18.39
N ILE A 365 -9.72 -9.10 17.16
CA ILE A 365 -9.02 -8.53 16.01
C ILE A 365 -8.93 -7.00 16.15
N ARG A 366 -7.72 -6.46 16.01
CA ARG A 366 -7.41 -5.03 16.08
C ARG A 366 -6.54 -4.61 14.90
N GLY A 367 -6.72 -3.38 14.44
CA GLY A 367 -5.77 -2.70 13.57
C GLY A 367 -4.65 -2.06 14.38
N PHE A 368 -3.53 -1.74 13.73
CA PHE A 368 -2.47 -0.93 14.34
C PHE A 368 -2.92 0.54 14.39
N PRO A 369 -2.93 1.20 15.56
CA PRO A 369 -3.42 2.58 15.73
C PRO A 369 -2.40 3.64 15.30
N PHE A 370 -1.38 3.25 14.52
CA PHE A 370 -0.30 4.10 14.03
C PHE A 370 0.21 3.57 12.69
N ASN A 371 0.99 4.41 12.00
CA ASN A 371 1.58 4.04 10.72
C ASN A 371 2.64 2.94 10.90
N THR A 372 2.53 1.92 10.04
CA THR A 372 3.41 0.75 10.03
C THR A 372 4.18 0.69 8.72
N ARG A 373 5.39 0.14 8.77
CA ARG A 373 6.31 0.00 7.63
C ARG A 373 6.10 -1.35 6.93
N ARG A 374 7.05 -1.73 6.07
CA ARG A 374 7.07 -3.02 5.37
C ARG A 374 6.99 -4.19 6.37
N ALA A 375 6.20 -5.21 6.03
CA ALA A 375 6.02 -6.40 6.86
C ALA A 375 7.35 -7.14 7.05
N THR A 376 7.95 -7.01 8.24
CA THR A 376 9.20 -7.63 8.67
C THR A 376 9.12 -7.93 10.16
N GLN A 377 9.96 -8.85 10.66
CA GLN A 377 10.03 -9.13 12.11
C GLN A 377 10.38 -7.88 12.92
N ASN A 378 11.35 -7.08 12.45
CA ASN A 378 11.74 -5.83 13.12
C ASN A 378 10.59 -4.83 13.22
N GLU A 379 9.74 -4.75 12.19
CA GLU A 379 8.57 -3.88 12.20
C GLU A 379 7.48 -4.37 13.15
N LEU A 380 7.27 -5.69 13.26
CA LEU A 380 6.38 -6.26 14.26
C LEU A 380 6.89 -6.00 15.68
N MET A 381 8.20 -6.16 15.90
CA MET A 381 8.84 -5.88 17.20
C MET A 381 8.71 -4.40 17.57
N ARG A 382 8.99 -3.49 16.62
CA ARG A 382 8.79 -2.05 16.80
C ARG A 382 7.33 -1.74 17.15
N SER A 383 6.39 -2.36 16.45
CA SER A 383 4.96 -2.14 16.66
C SER A 383 4.50 -2.68 18.03
N PHE A 384 5.02 -3.83 18.47
CA PHE A 384 4.77 -4.35 19.81
C PHE A 384 5.28 -3.40 20.89
N ILE A 385 6.53 -2.92 20.78
CA ILE A 385 7.11 -1.95 21.72
C ILE A 385 6.29 -0.66 21.73
N GLU A 386 5.86 -0.19 20.57
CA GLU A 386 5.05 1.03 20.45
C GLU A 386 3.68 0.90 21.10
N LEU A 387 2.99 -0.23 20.90
CA LEU A 387 1.68 -0.53 21.50
C LEU A 387 1.74 -0.63 23.03
N THR A 388 2.82 -1.21 23.55
CA THR A 388 2.94 -1.58 24.97
C THR A 388 3.76 -0.58 25.80
N ARG A 389 4.25 0.49 25.18
CA ARG A 389 4.96 1.58 25.85
C ARG A 389 3.96 2.64 26.32
N LEU A 390 4.09 3.03 27.59
CA LEU A 390 3.35 4.15 28.15
C LEU A 390 3.84 5.46 27.52
N LYS A 391 2.92 6.24 26.96
CA LYS A 391 3.22 7.54 26.36
C LYS A 391 3.23 8.61 27.44
N VAL A 392 4.04 9.64 27.29
CA VAL A 392 4.07 10.82 28.16
C VAL A 392 3.91 12.03 27.27
N ARG A 393 2.92 12.87 27.54
CA ARG A 393 2.68 14.10 26.78
C ARG A 393 2.36 15.24 27.73
N GLU A 394 2.97 16.40 27.47
CA GLU A 394 2.59 17.66 28.08
C GLU A 394 1.38 18.23 27.32
N ILE A 395 0.31 18.55 28.04
CA ILE A 395 -0.93 19.09 27.54
C ILE A 395 -1.26 20.31 28.39
N ASN A 396 -1.00 21.50 27.84
CA ASN A 396 -1.36 22.74 28.48
C ASN A 396 -2.87 23.00 28.30
N PRO A 397 -3.64 23.21 29.37
CA PRO A 397 -5.08 23.42 29.29
C PRO A 397 -5.46 24.69 28.49
N GLU A 398 -4.55 25.65 28.31
CA GLU A 398 -4.80 26.85 27.49
C GLU A 398 -4.91 26.55 25.98
N ASP A 399 -4.30 25.45 25.51
CA ASP A 399 -4.44 24.98 24.12
C ASP A 399 -5.77 24.22 23.90
N GLU A 400 -6.45 23.78 24.98
CA GLU A 400 -7.74 23.05 24.92
C GLU A 400 -8.96 24.00 24.84
N VAL A 401 -8.84 25.29 25.24
CA VAL A 401 -9.99 26.22 25.39
C VAL A 401 -10.34 27.00 24.10
N LYS A 402 -9.65 26.81 22.97
CA LYS A 402 -10.07 27.39 21.68
C LYS A 402 -10.61 26.35 20.71
N PRO A 403 -11.88 25.92 20.84
CA PRO A 403 -12.61 25.49 19.66
C PRO A 403 -12.89 26.74 18.83
N LYS A 404 -12.06 27.01 17.80
CA LYS A 404 -12.41 27.96 16.75
C LYS A 404 -13.68 27.47 16.05
N LYS A 405 -14.83 28.01 16.46
CA LYS A 405 -16.00 28.16 15.59
C LYS A 405 -15.74 29.41 14.77
N GLU A 406 -15.44 29.26 13.50
CA GLU A 406 -15.43 30.36 12.54
C GLU A 406 -16.79 30.36 11.81
N ASP A 407 -17.68 31.24 12.26
CA ASP A 407 -18.67 31.91 11.42
C ASP A 407 -18.20 33.39 11.24
N PRO A 408 -18.58 34.07 10.15
CA PRO A 408 -17.74 35.07 9.51
C PRO A 408 -18.01 36.54 9.92
N HIS A 409 -16.90 37.29 10.07
CA HIS A 409 -16.74 38.77 10.07
C HIS A 409 -17.37 39.57 11.25
N PRO A 410 -16.88 40.79 11.61
CA PRO A 410 -15.93 41.68 10.92
C PRO A 410 -14.71 42.13 11.77
N ALA A 411 -13.58 42.36 11.11
CA ALA A 411 -12.36 42.84 11.75
C ALA A 411 -12.35 44.37 11.92
N LYS A 412 -12.03 44.84 13.14
CA LYS A 412 -11.41 46.16 13.35
C LYS A 412 -10.19 46.07 14.27
N ALA A 413 -9.05 46.41 13.66
CA ALA A 413 -7.84 47.06 14.14
C ALA A 413 -6.97 46.42 15.26
N SER A 414 -5.78 45.96 14.86
CA SER A 414 -4.50 46.50 15.37
C SER A 414 -3.33 46.14 14.43
N THR A 415 -2.47 47.11 14.16
CA THR A 415 -1.23 47.06 13.36
C THR A 415 0.01 46.75 14.24
N PRO A 416 1.24 46.58 13.71
CA PRO A 416 1.66 45.79 12.54
C PRO A 416 2.85 44.83 12.85
N LYS A 417 2.90 43.66 12.22
CA LYS A 417 4.15 42.93 11.93
C LYS A 417 4.34 42.91 10.41
N PRO A 418 5.59 42.99 9.90
CA PRO A 418 5.86 43.35 8.51
C PRO A 418 5.21 42.35 7.55
N ALA A 419 4.36 42.86 6.67
CA ALA A 419 3.66 42.06 5.68
C ALA A 419 4.67 41.50 4.67
N LYS A 420 4.59 40.19 4.40
CA LYS A 420 5.07 39.66 3.12
C LYS A 420 4.25 40.35 2.01
N PRO A 421 4.87 40.78 0.91
CA PRO A 421 4.15 41.41 -0.19
C PRO A 421 3.02 40.50 -0.67
N LYS A 422 1.84 41.06 -0.92
CA LYS A 422 0.81 40.35 -1.70
C LYS A 422 1.40 40.18 -3.10
N LEU A 423 1.54 38.93 -3.55
CA LEU A 423 1.98 38.62 -4.90
C LEU A 423 1.02 39.32 -5.88
N THR A 424 1.59 39.98 -6.86
CA THR A 424 0.84 40.63 -7.95
C THR A 424 0.24 39.57 -8.88
N GLU A 425 -0.81 39.90 -9.61
CA GLU A 425 -1.45 39.01 -10.59
C GLU A 425 -0.43 38.51 -11.66
N GLU A 426 0.58 39.34 -11.96
CA GLU A 426 1.72 38.99 -12.82
C GLU A 426 2.62 37.91 -12.20
N GLU A 427 2.83 37.92 -10.89
CA GLU A 427 3.62 36.90 -10.20
C GLU A 427 2.87 35.57 -10.11
N GLU A 428 1.54 35.59 -9.91
CA GLU A 428 0.72 34.37 -9.89
C GLU A 428 0.68 33.68 -11.26
N THR A 429 0.55 34.46 -12.34
CA THR A 429 0.60 33.95 -13.71
C THR A 429 1.99 33.39 -14.07
N ALA A 430 3.07 34.05 -13.64
CA ALA A 430 4.43 33.55 -13.85
C ALA A 430 4.74 32.24 -13.08
N LEU A 431 4.18 32.08 -11.88
CA LEU A 431 4.24 30.83 -11.11
C LEU A 431 3.47 29.71 -11.83
N LEU A 432 2.29 30.02 -12.39
CA LEU A 432 1.51 29.08 -13.18
C LEU A 432 2.27 28.61 -14.42
N HIS A 433 2.85 29.54 -15.19
CA HIS A 433 3.66 29.22 -16.37
C HIS A 433 4.84 28.31 -16.03
N THR A 434 5.55 28.61 -14.93
CA THR A 434 6.65 27.78 -14.42
C THR A 434 6.19 26.36 -14.14
N SER A 435 5.10 26.20 -13.40
CA SER A 435 4.54 24.89 -13.05
C SER A 435 4.14 24.06 -14.28
N GLN A 436 3.46 24.69 -15.25
CA GLN A 436 3.03 24.03 -16.49
C GLN A 436 4.22 23.60 -17.36
N ILE A 437 5.21 24.48 -17.56
CA ILE A 437 6.40 24.17 -18.36
C ILE A 437 7.19 23.02 -17.72
N GLN A 438 7.45 23.08 -16.41
CA GLN A 438 8.16 21.99 -15.71
C GLN A 438 7.41 20.67 -15.79
N ALA A 439 6.07 20.68 -15.69
CA ALA A 439 5.26 19.48 -15.82
C ALA A 439 5.34 18.85 -17.22
N LEU A 440 5.37 19.68 -18.29
CA LEU A 440 5.53 19.20 -19.66
C LEU A 440 6.92 18.61 -19.91
N ILE A 441 7.97 19.20 -19.31
CA ILE A 441 9.34 18.69 -19.37
C ILE A 441 9.46 17.34 -18.64
N ARG A 442 8.95 17.23 -17.40
CA ARG A 442 8.93 15.97 -16.63
C ARG A 442 8.23 14.83 -17.37
N ARG A 443 7.22 15.15 -18.18
CA ARG A 443 6.45 14.19 -18.99
C ARG A 443 7.05 13.93 -20.38
N SER A 444 8.17 14.54 -20.74
CA SER A 444 8.83 14.42 -22.05
C SER A 444 7.91 14.76 -23.24
N LYS A 445 6.99 15.73 -23.08
CA LYS A 445 6.01 16.11 -24.12
C LYS A 445 6.47 17.32 -24.94
N LEU A 446 7.48 17.14 -25.79
CA LEU A 446 8.05 18.22 -26.62
C LEU A 446 7.00 19.01 -27.44
N PRO A 447 6.09 18.39 -28.22
CA PRO A 447 5.15 19.16 -29.04
C PRO A 447 4.20 20.02 -28.22
N ALA A 448 3.75 19.51 -27.07
CA ALA A 448 2.89 20.25 -26.16
C ALA A 448 3.65 21.40 -25.47
N LEU A 449 4.93 21.20 -25.15
CA LEU A 449 5.79 22.24 -24.59
C LEU A 449 5.98 23.41 -25.57
N LEU A 450 6.33 23.12 -26.83
CA LEU A 450 6.50 24.14 -27.85
C LEU A 450 5.18 24.88 -28.15
N ALA A 451 4.07 24.15 -28.21
CA ALA A 451 2.75 24.76 -28.36
C ALA A 451 2.37 25.65 -27.17
N TYR A 452 2.69 25.23 -25.94
CA TYR A 452 2.42 26.01 -24.74
C TYR A 452 3.22 27.32 -24.72
N LEU A 453 4.53 27.26 -25.02
CA LEU A 453 5.38 28.45 -25.10
C LEU A 453 4.85 29.44 -26.14
N LYS A 454 4.48 28.94 -27.34
CA LYS A 454 3.93 29.77 -28.40
C LYS A 454 2.56 30.36 -28.08
N ASN A 455 1.65 29.59 -27.47
CA ASN A 455 0.28 30.03 -27.20
C ASN A 455 0.18 31.05 -26.06
N ASN A 456 1.21 31.14 -25.21
CA ASN A 456 1.27 32.08 -24.09
C ASN A 456 2.33 33.17 -24.33
N ASP A 457 2.84 33.31 -25.56
CA ASP A 457 3.87 34.28 -25.94
C ASP A 457 5.13 34.26 -25.04
N LEU A 458 5.53 33.08 -24.58
CA LEU A 458 6.68 32.88 -23.69
C LEU A 458 7.95 32.55 -24.50
N THR A 459 9.07 33.10 -24.06
CA THR A 459 10.37 32.79 -24.67
C THR A 459 10.81 31.36 -24.35
N PRO A 460 11.55 30.70 -25.25
CA PRO A 460 12.17 29.40 -24.98
C PRO A 460 13.13 29.42 -23.77
N ASP A 461 13.67 30.61 -23.48
CA ASP A 461 14.58 30.91 -22.38
C ASP A 461 13.86 31.46 -21.15
N TYR A 462 12.55 31.20 -21.02
CA TYR A 462 11.73 31.64 -19.89
C TYR A 462 12.37 31.31 -18.55
N GLN A 463 12.48 32.30 -17.66
CA GLN A 463 13.04 32.10 -16.33
C GLN A 463 11.98 31.62 -15.34
N PHE A 464 12.23 30.49 -14.70
CA PHE A 464 11.32 29.91 -13.73
C PHE A 464 11.21 30.73 -12.45
N GLN A 465 9.97 30.96 -12.05
CA GLN A 465 9.60 31.68 -10.82
C GLN A 465 9.14 30.67 -9.75
N PRO A 466 9.49 30.86 -8.47
CA PRO A 466 10.40 31.89 -7.96
C PRO A 466 11.88 31.49 -8.17
N PRO A 467 12.82 32.43 -8.37
CA PRO A 467 14.22 32.14 -8.68
C PRO A 467 14.98 31.51 -7.51
N GLU A 468 14.47 31.60 -6.29
CA GLU A 468 15.01 30.95 -5.10
C GLU A 468 14.83 29.43 -5.18
N GLN A 469 13.68 28.95 -5.66
CA GLN A 469 13.39 27.52 -5.76
C GLN A 469 14.04 26.89 -7.00
N ASN A 470 14.21 27.67 -8.07
CA ASN A 470 14.71 27.19 -9.37
C ASN A 470 16.19 27.51 -9.63
N HIS A 471 16.99 27.73 -8.58
CA HIS A 471 18.39 28.17 -8.70
C HIS A 471 19.31 27.21 -9.46
N HIS A 472 19.12 25.90 -9.32
CA HIS A 472 19.92 24.89 -10.00
C HIS A 472 19.61 24.77 -11.50
N SER A 473 18.35 25.04 -11.89
CA SER A 473 17.86 24.88 -13.27
C SER A 473 16.84 25.97 -13.60
N PRO A 474 17.30 27.20 -13.87
CA PRO A 474 16.43 28.37 -14.01
C PRO A 474 15.63 28.43 -15.33
N THR A 475 15.98 27.65 -16.35
CA THR A 475 15.30 27.69 -17.66
C THR A 475 14.84 26.31 -18.14
N PRO A 476 13.92 26.24 -19.12
CA PRO A 476 13.46 24.99 -19.72
C PRO A 476 14.59 24.08 -20.21
N LEU A 477 15.60 24.64 -20.86
CA LEU A 477 16.73 23.87 -21.39
C LEU A 477 17.60 23.29 -20.28
N LEU A 478 17.92 24.09 -19.25
CA LEU A 478 18.70 23.63 -18.10
C LEU A 478 17.95 22.55 -17.30
N PHE A 479 16.64 22.69 -17.15
CA PHE A 479 15.82 21.70 -16.47
C PHE A 479 15.63 20.40 -17.28
N ALA A 480 15.54 20.50 -18.61
CA ALA A 480 15.54 19.33 -19.49
C ALA A 480 16.88 18.58 -19.45
N ALA A 481 18.00 19.31 -19.40
CA ALA A 481 19.32 18.71 -19.29
C ALA A 481 19.55 18.06 -17.92
N HIS A 482 19.15 18.70 -16.83
CA HIS A 482 19.22 18.13 -15.48
C HIS A 482 18.41 16.82 -15.35
N GLN A 483 17.28 16.73 -16.03
CA GLN A 483 16.46 15.51 -16.07
C GLN A 483 16.96 14.45 -17.05
N ASN A 484 18.08 14.67 -17.75
CA ASN A 484 18.65 13.76 -18.76
C ASN A 484 17.63 13.40 -19.87
N ALA A 485 16.86 14.39 -20.32
CA ALA A 485 15.82 14.21 -21.34
C ALA A 485 16.33 14.57 -22.75
N ALA A 486 17.17 13.71 -23.33
CA ALA A 486 17.79 13.92 -24.65
C ALA A 486 16.82 14.38 -25.77
N PRO A 487 15.61 13.81 -25.94
CA PRO A 487 14.69 14.27 -26.99
C PRO A 487 14.15 15.69 -26.76
N LEU A 488 14.00 16.11 -25.49
CA LEU A 488 13.57 17.46 -25.16
C LEU A 488 14.69 18.46 -25.37
N VAL A 489 15.92 18.13 -24.99
CA VAL A 489 17.10 18.98 -25.22
C VAL A 489 17.29 19.25 -26.71
N LEU A 490 17.32 18.20 -27.53
CA LEU A 490 17.44 18.36 -28.99
C LEU A 490 16.31 19.21 -29.55
N GLY A 491 15.06 18.93 -29.13
CA GLY A 491 13.88 19.65 -29.59
C GLY A 491 13.83 21.13 -29.17
N LEU A 492 14.24 21.45 -27.94
CA LEU A 492 14.29 22.82 -27.44
C LEU A 492 15.36 23.64 -28.17
N LEU A 493 16.50 23.05 -28.49
CA LEU A 493 17.56 23.73 -29.25
C LEU A 493 17.17 23.95 -30.72
N THR A 494 16.70 22.92 -31.40
CA THR A 494 16.51 22.96 -32.86
C THR A 494 15.17 23.54 -33.29
N ARG A 495 14.10 23.23 -32.55
CA ARG A 495 12.72 23.68 -32.87
C ARG A 495 12.24 24.78 -31.94
N GLY A 496 12.66 24.75 -30.67
CA GLY A 496 12.33 25.79 -29.69
C GLY A 496 13.18 27.04 -29.85
N GLY A 497 14.44 26.91 -30.28
CA GLY A 497 15.39 28.03 -30.34
C GLY A 497 15.91 28.49 -28.98
N ALA A 498 15.91 27.61 -27.96
CA ALA A 498 16.47 27.91 -26.66
C ALA A 498 17.99 28.09 -26.73
N SER A 499 18.52 29.03 -25.94
CA SER A 499 19.94 29.36 -25.90
C SER A 499 20.72 28.40 -24.99
N PRO A 500 21.76 27.72 -25.50
CA PRO A 500 22.62 26.87 -24.69
C PRO A 500 23.62 27.65 -23.81
N LEU A 501 23.71 28.98 -24.01
CA LEU A 501 24.67 29.87 -23.33
C LEU A 501 24.24 30.27 -21.91
N ILE A 502 22.96 30.03 -21.56
CA ILE A 502 22.44 30.41 -20.25
C ILE A 502 23.03 29.46 -19.20
N THR A 503 23.55 30.04 -18.12
CA THR A 503 24.11 29.30 -16.99
C THR A 503 23.19 29.35 -15.77
N ASN A 504 23.34 28.37 -14.88
CA ASN A 504 22.68 28.40 -13.57
C ASN A 504 23.42 29.34 -12.59
N LYS A 505 22.93 29.48 -11.36
CA LYS A 505 23.61 30.30 -10.33
C LYS A 505 25.01 29.79 -9.98
N ASP A 506 25.32 28.52 -10.25
CA ASP A 506 26.65 27.92 -10.05
C ASP A 506 27.58 28.13 -11.25
N GLY A 507 27.14 28.86 -12.28
CA GLY A 507 27.91 29.12 -13.50
C GLY A 507 27.95 27.97 -14.50
N LYS A 508 27.16 26.90 -14.30
CA LYS A 508 27.16 25.71 -15.18
C LYS A 508 26.22 25.87 -16.34
N THR A 509 26.65 25.46 -17.53
CA THR A 509 25.81 25.44 -18.74
C THR A 509 24.86 24.25 -18.75
N ALA A 510 23.85 24.27 -19.62
CA ALA A 510 22.93 23.15 -19.79
C ALA A 510 23.67 21.85 -20.19
N PHE A 511 24.75 21.94 -20.97
CA PHE A 511 25.56 20.78 -21.34
C PHE A 511 26.28 20.15 -20.13
N GLU A 512 26.84 20.98 -19.25
CA GLU A 512 27.57 20.53 -18.06
C GLU A 512 26.64 19.91 -17.01
N LEU A 513 25.38 20.35 -16.98
CA LEU A 513 24.35 19.78 -16.11
C LEU A 513 23.86 18.39 -16.57
N ALA A 514 24.06 18.03 -17.84
CA ALA A 514 23.66 16.72 -18.36
C ALA A 514 24.54 15.60 -17.76
N GLY A 515 23.89 14.65 -17.09
CA GLY A 515 24.53 13.55 -16.38
C GLY A 515 24.77 12.30 -17.23
N ASP A 516 24.05 12.14 -18.35
CA ASP A 516 24.15 10.99 -19.24
C ASP A 516 24.72 11.33 -20.62
N ARG A 517 25.23 10.30 -21.29
CA ARG A 517 25.86 10.46 -22.60
C ARG A 517 24.85 10.84 -23.70
N SER A 518 23.66 10.24 -23.70
CA SER A 518 22.65 10.47 -24.75
C SER A 518 22.20 11.94 -24.76
N THR A 519 21.98 12.56 -23.58
CA THR A 519 21.67 13.99 -23.50
C THR A 519 22.84 14.87 -23.94
N ARG A 520 24.09 14.52 -23.62
CA ARG A 520 25.28 15.24 -24.12
C ARG A 520 25.43 15.13 -25.63
N ASP A 521 25.22 13.95 -26.19
CA ASP A 521 25.26 13.73 -27.65
C ASP A 521 24.10 14.49 -28.32
N ALA A 522 22.95 14.68 -27.67
CA ALA A 522 21.87 15.54 -28.19
C ALA A 522 22.27 17.01 -28.39
N PHE A 523 23.11 17.59 -27.51
CA PHE A 523 23.69 18.94 -27.74
C PHE A 523 24.62 18.96 -28.95
N ARG A 524 25.40 17.89 -29.15
CA ARG A 524 26.34 17.78 -30.29
C ARG A 524 25.62 17.55 -31.61
N VAL A 525 24.49 16.86 -31.58
CA VAL A 525 23.57 16.75 -32.72
C VAL A 525 22.92 18.09 -33.02
N ALA A 526 22.47 18.82 -31.99
CA ALA A 526 21.95 20.18 -32.18
C ALA A 526 23.01 21.12 -32.80
N ARG A 527 24.29 21.03 -32.38
CA ARG A 527 25.42 21.74 -33.01
C ARG A 527 25.57 21.40 -34.48
N SER A 528 25.45 20.12 -34.85
CA SER A 528 25.48 19.68 -36.26
C SER A 528 24.28 20.16 -37.07
N GLU A 529 23.07 20.19 -36.50
CA GLU A 529 21.84 20.56 -37.22
C GLU A 529 21.68 22.08 -37.37
N LEU A 530 22.17 22.86 -36.40
CA LEU A 530 22.04 24.31 -36.37
C LEU A 530 23.23 25.04 -36.99
N GLY A 531 24.36 24.36 -37.19
CA GLY A 531 25.61 24.94 -37.66
C GLY A 531 26.41 25.64 -36.56
N GLU A 532 27.68 25.92 -36.87
CA GLU A 532 28.62 26.57 -35.95
C GLU A 532 28.30 28.06 -35.75
N ASP A 533 27.58 28.69 -36.68
CA ASP A 533 27.33 30.14 -36.67
C ASP A 533 26.18 30.56 -35.75
N LYS A 534 25.28 29.63 -35.37
CA LYS A 534 24.05 29.99 -34.66
C LYS A 534 24.27 30.31 -33.18
N TRP A 535 25.20 29.60 -32.54
CA TRP A 535 25.54 29.76 -31.12
C TRP A 535 27.04 29.61 -30.92
N ASP A 536 27.60 30.29 -29.93
CA ASP A 536 28.97 30.03 -29.49
C ASP A 536 29.02 28.71 -28.69
N TRP A 537 29.18 27.61 -29.43
CA TRP A 537 29.16 26.25 -28.85
C TRP A 537 30.31 25.99 -27.88
N GLU A 538 31.45 26.66 -28.07
CA GLU A 538 32.60 26.56 -27.17
C GLU A 538 32.29 27.26 -25.84
N ALA A 539 31.66 28.44 -25.87
CA ALA A 539 31.18 29.11 -24.65
C ALA A 539 30.07 28.33 -23.92
N ALA A 540 29.29 27.52 -24.65
CA ALA A 540 28.29 26.60 -24.07
C ALA A 540 28.89 25.29 -23.50
N SER A 541 30.22 25.12 -23.58
CA SER A 541 30.94 23.89 -23.22
C SER A 541 30.52 22.66 -24.05
N VAL A 542 29.94 22.84 -25.24
CA VAL A 542 29.48 21.74 -26.11
C VAL A 542 30.62 21.29 -27.03
N PRO A 543 31.10 20.03 -26.93
CA PRO A 543 32.19 19.53 -27.78
C PRO A 543 31.82 19.45 -29.26
N ALA A 544 32.80 19.08 -30.10
CA ALA A 544 32.65 18.95 -31.55
C ALA A 544 31.36 18.22 -31.97
N ALA A 545 30.74 18.73 -33.04
CA ALA A 545 29.48 18.26 -33.60
C ALA A 545 29.46 16.74 -33.82
N LEU A 546 28.30 16.14 -33.63
CA LEU A 546 28.06 14.71 -33.88
C LEU A 546 26.85 14.57 -34.79
N SER A 547 26.98 13.80 -35.87
CA SER A 547 25.84 13.56 -36.75
C SER A 547 24.75 12.79 -36.01
N LYS A 548 23.48 13.07 -36.32
CA LYS A 548 22.34 12.35 -35.74
C LYS A 548 22.44 10.84 -35.95
N ALA A 549 22.85 10.42 -37.15
CA ALA A 549 23.02 9.01 -37.47
C ALA A 549 24.10 8.32 -36.61
N ASP A 550 25.18 9.02 -36.27
CA ASP A 550 26.25 8.46 -35.43
C ASP A 550 25.86 8.46 -33.95
N ALA A 551 25.10 9.44 -33.48
CA ALA A 551 24.50 9.44 -32.16
C ALA A 551 23.54 8.25 -31.98
N ASP A 552 22.61 8.07 -32.93
CA ASP A 552 21.64 6.96 -32.92
C ASP A 552 22.35 5.58 -32.93
N LYS A 553 23.37 5.40 -33.78
CA LYS A 553 24.19 4.17 -33.80
C LYS A 553 24.89 3.89 -32.47
N ARG A 554 25.36 4.92 -31.77
CA ARG A 554 26.02 4.78 -30.45
C ARG A 554 25.01 4.38 -29.39
N ASP A 555 23.85 5.03 -29.36
CA ASP A 555 22.77 4.71 -28.42
C ASP A 555 22.25 3.29 -28.63
N GLU A 556 22.12 2.84 -29.89
CA GLU A 556 21.77 1.45 -30.21
C GLU A 556 22.83 0.45 -29.75
N ARG A 557 24.12 0.76 -29.94
CA ARG A 557 25.22 -0.11 -29.49
C ARG A 557 25.23 -0.25 -27.97
N GLU A 558 25.07 0.85 -27.24
CA GLU A 558 25.04 0.84 -25.78
C GLU A 558 23.81 0.10 -25.25
N LYS A 559 22.65 0.29 -25.89
CA LYS A 559 21.43 -0.45 -25.56
C LYS A 559 21.64 -1.95 -25.75
N LYS A 560 22.22 -2.38 -26.88
CA LYS A 560 22.54 -3.80 -27.16
C LYS A 560 23.54 -4.35 -26.14
N GLU A 561 24.57 -3.60 -25.78
CA GLU A 561 25.56 -4.02 -24.78
C GLU A 561 24.91 -4.19 -23.39
N ARG A 562 24.07 -3.24 -22.96
CA ARG A 562 23.33 -3.32 -21.70
C ARG A 562 22.38 -4.51 -21.66
N GLU A 563 21.64 -4.75 -22.74
CA GLU A 563 20.76 -5.91 -22.89
C GLU A 563 21.56 -7.23 -22.85
N SER A 564 22.74 -7.28 -23.47
CA SER A 564 23.61 -8.45 -23.43
C SER A 564 24.15 -8.75 -22.02
N LYS A 565 24.61 -7.73 -21.28
CA LYS A 565 25.07 -7.85 -19.89
C LYS A 565 23.94 -8.26 -18.94
N GLU A 566 22.73 -7.73 -19.14
CA GLU A 566 21.56 -8.14 -18.37
C GLU A 566 21.16 -9.60 -18.68
N ALA A 567 21.20 -10.00 -19.96
CA ALA A 567 20.93 -11.38 -20.37
C ALA A 567 21.97 -12.36 -19.81
N GLU A 568 23.25 -11.99 -19.79
CA GLU A 568 24.33 -12.77 -19.19
C GLU A 568 24.14 -12.92 -17.68
N ARG A 569 23.84 -11.82 -16.97
CA ARG A 569 23.49 -11.87 -15.54
C ARG A 569 22.29 -12.76 -15.26
N ARG A 570 21.27 -12.73 -16.12
CA ARG A 570 20.09 -13.58 -16.00
C ARG A 570 20.46 -15.06 -16.20
N ARG A 571 21.24 -15.38 -17.24
CA ARG A 571 21.72 -16.74 -17.50
C ARG A 571 22.57 -17.27 -16.34
N ALA A 572 23.50 -16.47 -15.81
CA ALA A 572 24.30 -16.83 -14.65
C ALA A 572 23.46 -17.04 -13.37
N GLY A 573 22.40 -16.24 -13.18
CA GLY A 573 21.46 -16.41 -12.08
C GLY A 573 20.62 -17.70 -12.21
N GLU A 574 20.15 -18.00 -13.43
CA GLU A 574 19.43 -19.25 -13.74
C GLU A 574 20.31 -20.48 -13.56
N GLU A 575 21.58 -20.40 -13.95
CA GLU A 575 22.55 -21.48 -13.77
C GLU A 575 22.84 -21.74 -12.29
N ARG A 576 23.03 -20.68 -11.48
CA ARG A 576 23.19 -20.81 -10.01
C ARG A 576 21.98 -21.44 -9.35
N LEU A 577 20.76 -21.02 -9.71
CA LEU A 577 19.52 -21.62 -9.23
C LEU A 577 19.37 -23.09 -9.64
N ARG A 578 19.91 -23.48 -10.81
CA ARG A 578 19.92 -24.87 -11.27
C ARG A 578 20.92 -25.73 -10.49
N THR A 579 22.08 -25.20 -10.15
CA THR A 579 23.11 -25.92 -9.37
C THR A 579 22.82 -25.97 -7.87
N GLU A 580 22.17 -24.95 -7.32
CA GLU A 580 21.84 -24.83 -5.88
C GLU A 580 20.41 -25.26 -5.55
N GLY A 581 19.77 -26.07 -6.41
CA GLY A 581 18.43 -26.61 -6.19
C GLY A 581 18.27 -27.22 -4.79
N PRO A 582 17.06 -27.18 -4.22
CA PRO A 582 16.83 -27.43 -2.79
C PRO A 582 17.35 -28.81 -2.37
N LYS A 583 18.42 -28.83 -1.56
CA LYS A 583 18.83 -30.00 -0.78
C LYS A 583 17.76 -30.26 0.27
N VAL A 584 16.82 -31.14 -0.07
CA VAL A 584 15.95 -31.77 0.92
C VAL A 584 16.83 -32.70 1.76
N ASP A 585 16.94 -32.42 3.05
CA ASP A 585 17.70 -33.23 4.01
C ASP A 585 17.01 -34.59 4.16
N ASP A 586 17.51 -35.60 3.45
CA ASP A 586 16.96 -36.97 3.40
C ASP A 586 17.35 -37.80 4.64
N LYS A 587 17.23 -37.21 5.83
CA LYS A 587 17.62 -37.84 7.11
C LYS A 587 16.56 -38.78 7.71
N ARG A 588 15.69 -39.37 6.88
CA ARG A 588 14.67 -40.32 7.38
C ARG A 588 14.50 -41.62 6.59
N ARG A 589 15.48 -41.99 5.77
CA ARG A 589 15.51 -43.32 5.15
C ARG A 589 16.88 -43.98 5.28
N LYS A 590 17.13 -44.59 6.44
CA LYS A 590 18.10 -45.68 6.58
C LYS A 590 17.45 -46.86 7.27
N ALA A 591 16.87 -47.74 6.47
CA ALA A 591 16.81 -49.18 6.71
C ALA A 591 16.63 -49.87 5.34
N GLY A 592 17.55 -50.78 5.00
CA GLY A 592 17.51 -51.61 3.80
C GLY A 592 18.44 -51.12 2.68
N GLY A 593 19.61 -51.78 2.56
CA GLY A 593 20.57 -51.53 1.49
C GLY A 593 20.30 -52.37 0.24
N LEU A 594 20.88 -51.89 -0.87
CA LEU A 594 21.53 -52.60 -2.00
C LEU A 594 21.30 -51.82 -3.31
N ALA A 595 22.38 -51.68 -4.07
CA ALA A 595 22.53 -50.79 -5.23
C ALA A 595 21.67 -51.19 -6.43
N ALA A 596 21.19 -50.20 -7.20
CA ALA A 596 21.16 -50.21 -8.67
C ALA A 596 20.60 -48.88 -9.21
N ALA A 597 21.12 -48.48 -10.38
CA ALA A 597 20.62 -47.38 -11.19
C ALA A 597 19.08 -47.43 -11.34
N ALA A 598 18.41 -46.29 -11.22
CA ALA A 598 16.97 -46.20 -11.43
C ALA A 598 16.62 -46.68 -12.85
N PRO A 599 15.75 -47.70 -13.02
CA PRO A 599 15.36 -48.13 -14.35
C PRO A 599 14.45 -47.06 -14.98
N MET A 600 14.56 -46.89 -16.29
CA MET A 600 13.62 -46.05 -17.04
C MET A 600 12.20 -46.59 -16.78
N LYS A 601 11.36 -45.77 -16.14
CA LYS A 601 9.94 -46.06 -15.87
C LYS A 601 9.27 -46.63 -17.11
N SER A 602 8.52 -47.70 -16.95
CA SER A 602 7.77 -48.32 -18.04
C SER A 602 6.73 -47.34 -18.62
N ALA A 603 6.38 -47.48 -19.89
CA ALA A 603 5.37 -46.63 -20.53
C ALA A 603 3.99 -46.74 -19.84
N GLN A 604 3.76 -47.85 -19.11
CA GLN A 604 2.55 -48.07 -18.32
C GLN A 604 2.58 -47.29 -17.00
N GLU A 605 3.69 -47.28 -16.27
CA GLU A 605 3.83 -46.47 -15.05
C GLU A 605 3.70 -44.97 -15.32
N LYS A 606 4.26 -44.48 -16.45
CA LYS A 606 4.07 -43.07 -16.86
C LYS A 606 2.59 -42.74 -17.14
N ARG A 607 1.84 -43.70 -17.70
CA ARG A 607 0.40 -43.52 -17.99
C ARG A 607 -0.43 -43.48 -16.70
N GLU A 608 -0.08 -44.30 -15.71
CA GLU A 608 -0.75 -44.33 -14.41
C GLU A 608 -0.43 -43.08 -13.57
N GLU A 609 0.78 -42.53 -13.70
CA GLU A 609 1.19 -41.28 -13.06
C GLU A 609 0.47 -40.05 -13.67
N GLU A 610 0.36 -39.98 -15.00
CA GLU A 610 -0.40 -38.92 -15.70
C GLU A 610 -1.92 -38.98 -15.44
N ALA A 611 -2.47 -40.17 -15.18
CA ALA A 611 -3.87 -40.35 -14.82
C ALA A 611 -4.13 -40.11 -13.31
N ARG A 612 -3.10 -39.97 -12.48
CA ARG A 612 -3.24 -39.83 -11.02
C ARG A 612 -3.75 -38.43 -10.67
N GLY A 613 -4.99 -38.33 -10.20
CA GLY A 613 -5.65 -37.08 -9.83
C GLY A 613 -6.83 -36.66 -10.73
N LEU A 614 -7.09 -37.38 -11.83
CA LEU A 614 -8.25 -37.14 -12.70
C LEU A 614 -9.46 -38.00 -12.29
N THR A 615 -10.67 -37.47 -12.47
CA THR A 615 -11.93 -38.19 -12.25
C THR A 615 -12.08 -39.37 -13.24
N PRO A 616 -12.84 -40.42 -12.91
CA PRO A 616 -12.99 -41.60 -13.77
C PRO A 616 -13.47 -41.28 -15.19
N GLU A 617 -14.39 -40.31 -15.34
CA GLU A 617 -14.90 -39.87 -16.63
C GLU A 617 -13.83 -39.15 -17.48
N MET A 618 -13.01 -38.31 -16.85
CA MET A 618 -11.90 -37.61 -17.53
C MET A 618 -10.80 -38.57 -17.97
N ARG A 619 -10.50 -39.62 -17.17
CA ARG A 619 -9.57 -40.69 -17.56
C ARG A 619 -10.07 -41.44 -18.80
N MET A 620 -11.35 -41.79 -18.83
CA MET A 620 -11.94 -42.52 -19.96
C MET A 620 -11.95 -41.67 -21.24
N LYS A 621 -12.19 -40.35 -21.13
CA LYS A 621 -12.12 -39.41 -22.25
C LYS A 621 -10.69 -39.29 -22.81
N LEU A 622 -9.69 -39.19 -21.94
CA LEU A 622 -8.28 -39.09 -22.31
C LEU A 622 -7.77 -40.38 -22.99
N ASP A 623 -8.20 -41.55 -22.51
CA ASP A 623 -7.92 -42.83 -23.16
C ASP A 623 -8.61 -42.97 -24.52
N ARG A 624 -9.85 -42.48 -24.66
CA ARG A 624 -10.57 -42.48 -25.94
C ARG A 624 -9.90 -41.57 -26.97
N GLU A 625 -9.44 -40.40 -26.57
CA GLU A 625 -8.70 -39.47 -27.42
C GLU A 625 -7.32 -40.04 -27.82
N ARG A 626 -6.61 -40.71 -26.90
CA ARG A 626 -5.34 -41.38 -27.23
C ARG A 626 -5.52 -42.54 -28.21
N ARG A 627 -6.60 -43.33 -28.07
CA ARG A 627 -6.91 -44.40 -29.03
C ARG A 627 -7.29 -43.85 -30.40
N ALA A 628 -8.03 -42.74 -30.45
CA ALA A 628 -8.34 -42.06 -31.70
C ALA A 628 -7.06 -41.56 -32.39
N ARG A 629 -6.17 -40.90 -31.66
CA ARG A 629 -4.90 -40.38 -32.21
C ARG A 629 -3.95 -41.49 -32.65
N ALA A 630 -3.90 -42.62 -31.93
CA ALA A 630 -3.12 -43.79 -32.35
C ALA A 630 -3.71 -44.49 -33.59
N ALA A 631 -5.05 -44.49 -33.74
CA ALA A 631 -5.70 -45.00 -34.93
C ALA A 631 -5.45 -44.09 -36.15
N GLU A 632 -5.49 -42.77 -35.96
CA GLU A 632 -5.13 -41.78 -36.99
C GLU A 632 -3.67 -41.90 -37.40
N GLU A 633 -2.75 -42.12 -36.46
CA GLU A 633 -1.33 -42.29 -36.78
C GLU A 633 -1.07 -43.61 -37.54
N ARG A 634 -1.82 -44.67 -37.23
CA ARG A 634 -1.77 -45.93 -38.00
C ARG A 634 -2.32 -45.75 -39.42
N LEU A 635 -3.44 -45.05 -39.58
CA LEU A 635 -4.00 -44.70 -40.89
C LEU A 635 -3.05 -43.83 -41.71
N ARG A 636 -2.41 -42.85 -41.06
CA ARG A 636 -1.41 -41.97 -41.68
C ARG A 636 -0.16 -42.74 -42.11
N ARG A 637 0.30 -43.72 -41.33
CA ARG A 637 1.42 -44.60 -41.71
C ARG A 637 1.06 -45.56 -42.84
N MET A 638 -0.19 -46.03 -42.92
CA MET A 638 -0.65 -46.83 -44.07
C MET A 638 -0.77 -45.99 -45.36
N GLN A 639 -1.18 -44.71 -45.25
CA GLN A 639 -1.22 -43.79 -46.40
C GLN A 639 0.18 -43.33 -46.86
N ALA A 640 1.17 -43.31 -45.97
CA ALA A 640 2.55 -42.91 -46.29
C ALA A 640 3.44 -44.08 -46.77
N GLY A 641 2.91 -45.31 -46.81
CA GLY A 641 3.64 -46.52 -47.21
C GLY A 641 3.09 -47.20 -48.46
N GLY A 642 2.34 -46.46 -49.31
CA GLY A 642 1.84 -46.92 -50.61
C GLY A 642 2.62 -46.32 -51.76
#